data_AF-A0A7Z9KWI0-F1
#
_entry.id   AF-A0A7Z9KWI0-F1
#
_cell.length_a   1.000
_cell.length_b   1.000
_cell.length_c   1.000
_cell.angle_alpha   90.00
_cell.angle_beta   90.00
_cell.angle_gamma   90.00
#
_symmetry.space_group_name_H-M   'P 1'
#
loop_
_entity.id
_entity.type
_entity.pdbx_description
1 polymer ?
#
loop_
_entity_poly.entity_id
_entity_poly.type
_entity_poly.pdbx_seq_one_letter_code
_entity_poly.pdbx_strand_id
1 'polypeptide(L)'
;MRNSRVLFWGLSCLTFYLSLFFSACSPEKNLILPAPVLGDGEPELLFSPNQMAENEDWIESSVISAPDGASRIGMLLDLNLHVSNSDIEQHIQVRGFNIQGQPLPWAAVEVTYSEDFSIVARFDPAAAVFGAQMRVPKSKSSHMSHITFSAVVPEPPGQESESAGDGSPNLKQHKSALSVSQLVNPRSSWNAKATQCTSYDPGKTKMAIHHTVTPPSSAGGYASRIRGMQAYHMDVRGWCDIGYHYLVSQDGSLWEGRPIKHRGAHVANHNSGNIGISFVGCFQSGSCSSMGNIVPSESSLIAGSKLITALSSQYGIPQSPDKIKGHQEHSGAWTSCPGDNLLSRINEMLENNITPEAIAPPAPASGTGTLTGIVWDSSVTSSPNDPNALKLKNASVSVLGVSTSPVNAQTGGFEFELPAGLYSLIVNAPGYQSKSVLVTVQNDQKTWNSVGLSPVATPAPEPEPEEVNQPGPPQACYPGANNTWDVCFALTPKSQLGVSGYNYPAGGPNSQQYTTPSYFLNLETAYSETKLAKNFVLNEFMQSYKGKFAVFSPKAVAHWQTIRNLLGTALYINSGYRNPKYNAGLDGTATYSRHMFGDAADVTAKGAASLNSIKNKCNAEGADYVSVYTSHVHCDWRNDALDKGFWAGSGAAKPGAHQHRNETDATAWVELSTHQAKKDHAVFARMRHSGFDEGIPWVKWHLVGPNIDRVVEASESFAFVPQKSGTYRLQWEVAGYLMGQETIHLP
;
A
#
# COMPACT_ATOMS: atom_id res chain seq x y z
N MET A 1 33.33 68.93 -12.12
CA MET A 1 34.45 68.92 -13.08
C MET A 1 34.42 67.56 -13.77
N ARG A 2 33.90 67.46 -15.00
CA ARG A 2 34.67 67.52 -16.28
C ARG A 2 35.70 66.36 -16.35
N ASN A 3 35.82 65.53 -17.38
CA ASN A 3 35.32 65.62 -18.75
C ASN A 3 35.61 64.28 -19.48
N SER A 4 34.70 63.88 -20.37
CA SER A 4 34.96 63.44 -21.77
C SER A 4 35.72 62.10 -22.02
N ARG A 5 35.15 61.09 -22.71
CA ARG A 5 34.84 60.95 -24.17
C ARG A 5 35.74 59.82 -24.76
N VAL A 6 35.41 58.96 -25.74
CA VAL A 6 34.62 59.08 -26.98
C VAL A 6 34.48 57.67 -27.64
N LEU A 7 33.24 57.34 -28.08
CA LEU A 7 32.76 56.66 -29.33
C LEU A 7 33.19 55.21 -29.73
N PHE A 8 32.40 54.34 -30.39
CA PHE A 8 31.03 54.34 -31.00
C PHE A 8 30.59 52.87 -31.32
N TRP A 9 29.32 52.47 -31.07
CA TRP A 9 28.19 52.17 -32.03
C TRP A 9 28.42 50.99 -33.02
N GLY A 10 27.50 50.07 -33.32
CA GLY A 10 26.08 49.91 -32.98
C GLY A 10 25.42 48.70 -33.72
N LEU A 11 24.30 48.27 -33.15
CA LEU A 11 23.16 47.43 -33.57
C LEU A 11 22.85 47.10 -35.07
N SER A 12 22.37 45.85 -35.25
CA SER A 12 21.06 45.43 -35.84
C SER A 12 20.83 45.14 -37.34
N CYS A 13 20.40 43.88 -37.57
CA CYS A 13 19.22 43.37 -38.32
C CYS A 13 18.89 43.83 -39.75
N LEU A 14 18.68 42.85 -40.65
CA LEU A 14 17.48 42.66 -41.50
C LEU A 14 17.62 41.29 -42.24
N THR A 15 16.80 40.27 -41.95
CA THR A 15 15.64 39.74 -42.75
C THR A 15 16.00 39.28 -44.19
N PHE A 16 15.45 38.26 -44.85
CA PHE A 16 14.34 37.31 -44.70
C PHE A 16 14.39 36.41 -45.97
N TYR A 17 13.95 35.14 -45.86
CA TYR A 17 13.13 34.39 -46.85
C TYR A 17 13.71 33.66 -48.09
N LEU A 18 13.19 32.42 -48.22
CA LEU A 18 12.91 31.59 -49.43
C LEU A 18 14.12 30.88 -50.11
N SER A 19 14.07 29.62 -50.55
CA SER A 19 13.02 28.59 -50.63
C SER A 19 13.63 27.23 -51.03
N LEU A 20 12.90 26.18 -50.68
CA LEU A 20 12.84 24.79 -51.17
C LEU A 20 13.29 24.47 -52.62
N PHE A 21 13.58 23.17 -52.78
CA PHE A 21 13.71 22.31 -53.99
C PHE A 21 15.13 22.05 -54.52
N PHE A 22 15.72 20.92 -54.15
CA PHE A 22 15.86 19.74 -55.04
C PHE A 22 16.24 18.49 -54.24
N SER A 23 15.45 17.44 -54.43
CA SER A 23 15.68 16.06 -54.01
C SER A 23 16.64 15.38 -54.98
N ALA A 24 17.55 14.53 -54.50
CA ALA A 24 17.75 13.14 -54.96
C ALA A 24 19.19 12.60 -54.74
N CYS A 25 19.23 11.38 -54.16
CA CYS A 25 20.26 10.32 -54.29
C CYS A 25 21.58 10.40 -53.49
N SER A 26 21.58 9.81 -52.29
CA SER A 26 22.52 8.72 -51.92
C SER A 26 22.09 8.02 -50.61
N PRO A 27 22.20 6.69 -50.50
CA PRO A 27 21.78 5.95 -49.32
C PRO A 27 22.85 5.96 -48.21
N GLU A 28 22.35 5.98 -46.98
CA GLU A 28 23.00 5.50 -45.74
C GLU A 28 24.40 6.04 -45.40
N LYS A 29 24.43 7.23 -44.81
CA LYS A 29 25.38 7.49 -43.72
C LYS A 29 24.59 7.51 -42.42
N ASN A 30 24.87 6.56 -41.54
CA ASN A 30 24.49 6.59 -40.13
C ASN A 30 24.99 7.90 -39.53
N LEU A 31 24.14 8.92 -39.57
CA LEU A 31 24.36 10.20 -38.91
C LEU A 31 24.35 9.91 -37.41
N ILE A 32 25.51 10.06 -36.78
CA ILE A 32 25.61 10.27 -35.33
C ILE A 32 24.88 11.58 -35.06
N LEU A 33 23.58 11.50 -34.77
CA LEU A 33 22.82 12.65 -34.32
C LEU A 33 23.29 13.00 -32.90
N PRO A 34 23.56 14.27 -32.57
CA PRO A 34 23.76 14.66 -31.19
C PRO A 34 22.48 14.32 -30.43
N ALA A 35 22.60 13.38 -29.48
CA ALA A 35 21.50 12.98 -28.63
C ALA A 35 20.88 14.21 -27.93
N PRO A 36 19.54 14.35 -27.85
CA PRO A 36 18.95 15.27 -26.90
C PRO A 36 19.41 14.86 -25.50
N VAL A 37 20.18 15.73 -24.85
CA VAL A 37 20.72 15.51 -23.50
C VAL A 37 19.56 15.48 -22.53
N LEU A 38 19.07 14.29 -22.24
CA LEU A 38 18.07 14.00 -21.22
C LEU A 38 18.77 13.49 -19.97
N GLY A 39 19.64 14.32 -19.38
CA GLY A 39 20.46 13.91 -18.25
C GLY A 39 21.49 14.96 -17.84
N ASP A 40 22.11 14.71 -16.71
CA ASP A 40 23.20 15.38 -15.99
C ASP A 40 24.52 15.59 -16.77
N GLY A 41 24.49 15.60 -18.11
CA GLY A 41 25.69 15.57 -18.95
C GLY A 41 26.28 14.17 -19.14
N GLU A 42 25.69 13.15 -18.51
CA GLU A 42 26.07 11.74 -18.69
C GLU A 42 25.43 11.12 -19.95
N PRO A 43 26.05 10.10 -20.56
CA PRO A 43 25.53 9.42 -21.75
C PRO A 43 24.30 8.55 -21.43
N GLU A 44 23.16 9.17 -21.11
CA GLU A 44 21.90 8.49 -20.82
C GLU A 44 20.81 8.95 -21.80
N LEU A 45 20.03 8.00 -22.29
CA LEU A 45 18.86 8.20 -23.12
C LEU A 45 17.66 7.53 -22.51
N LEU A 46 16.50 8.16 -22.68
CA LEU A 46 15.21 7.57 -22.38
C LEU A 46 14.34 7.60 -23.63
N PHE A 47 13.85 6.44 -24.03
CA PHE A 47 13.01 6.28 -25.22
C PHE A 47 12.02 5.12 -25.07
N SER A 48 11.04 5.09 -25.95
CA SER A 48 10.14 3.95 -26.15
C SER A 48 10.60 3.11 -27.34
N PRO A 49 10.22 1.82 -27.41
CA PRO A 49 10.54 0.97 -28.55
C PRO A 49 10.13 1.55 -29.91
N ASN A 50 9.07 2.35 -29.98
CA ASN A 50 8.58 2.98 -31.22
C ASN A 50 9.52 4.05 -31.78
N GLN A 51 10.51 4.50 -31.00
CA GLN A 51 11.52 5.46 -31.43
C GLN A 51 12.80 4.78 -31.94
N MET A 52 12.86 3.44 -31.90
CA MET A 52 13.97 2.64 -32.40
C MET A 52 13.79 2.36 -33.91
N ALA A 53 14.91 2.24 -34.62
CA ALA A 53 14.89 1.93 -36.06
C ALA A 53 14.70 0.43 -36.28
N GLU A 54 13.83 0.06 -37.22
CA GLU A 54 13.69 -1.34 -37.62
C GLU A 54 14.88 -1.78 -38.49
N ASN A 55 15.45 -2.94 -38.17
CA ASN A 55 16.53 -3.57 -38.93
C ASN A 55 16.34 -5.09 -38.93
N GLU A 56 15.90 -5.64 -40.07
CA GLU A 56 15.52 -7.06 -40.19
C GLU A 56 14.51 -7.49 -39.10
N ASP A 57 14.86 -8.51 -38.30
CA ASP A 57 14.04 -9.02 -37.19
C ASP A 57 14.25 -8.24 -35.88
N TRP A 58 15.00 -7.14 -35.90
CA TRP A 58 15.39 -6.36 -34.73
C TRP A 58 14.85 -4.92 -34.81
N ILE A 59 14.71 -4.31 -33.64
CA ILE A 59 14.68 -2.85 -33.51
C ILE A 59 15.94 -2.40 -32.79
N GLU A 60 16.58 -1.34 -33.29
CA GLU A 60 17.84 -0.82 -32.78
C GLU A 60 17.70 0.62 -32.30
N SER A 61 18.30 0.94 -31.15
CA SER A 61 18.33 2.31 -30.64
C SER A 61 19.20 3.21 -31.54
N SER A 62 19.06 4.51 -31.37
CA SER A 62 20.13 5.43 -31.79
C SER A 62 21.42 5.14 -31.00
N VAL A 63 22.56 5.54 -31.55
CA VAL A 63 23.85 5.42 -30.86
C VAL A 63 23.96 6.53 -29.81
N ILE A 64 24.18 6.15 -28.55
CA ILE A 64 24.55 7.10 -27.50
C ILE A 64 26.03 7.40 -27.58
N SER A 65 26.41 8.67 -27.37
CA SER A 65 27.81 9.12 -27.44
C SER A 65 28.42 9.13 -26.04
N ALA A 66 29.56 8.46 -25.85
CA ALA A 66 30.32 8.43 -24.61
C ALA A 66 31.75 8.97 -24.85
N PRO A 67 31.92 10.29 -25.02
CA PRO A 67 33.18 10.87 -25.52
C PRO A 67 34.37 10.60 -24.58
N ASP A 68 34.13 10.49 -23.28
CA ASP A 68 35.16 10.24 -22.27
C ASP A 68 35.48 8.74 -22.08
N GLY A 69 34.77 7.87 -22.80
CA GLY A 69 34.92 6.42 -22.74
C GLY A 69 34.13 5.79 -21.58
N ALA A 70 33.19 4.92 -21.90
CA ALA A 70 32.40 4.16 -20.94
C ALA A 70 32.97 2.75 -20.72
N SER A 71 32.95 2.27 -19.48
CA SER A 71 33.34 0.90 -19.12
C SER A 71 32.14 0.01 -18.80
N ARG A 72 30.92 0.54 -18.91
CA ARG A 72 29.66 -0.20 -18.75
C ARG A 72 28.59 0.38 -19.65
N ILE A 73 27.82 -0.50 -20.28
CA ILE A 73 26.56 -0.18 -20.95
C ILE A 73 25.45 -0.71 -20.05
N GLY A 74 24.44 0.11 -19.72
CA GLY A 74 23.36 -0.29 -18.83
C GLY A 74 21.98 0.09 -19.33
N MET A 75 20.97 -0.57 -18.78
CA MET A 75 19.58 -0.25 -19.08
C MET A 75 18.64 -0.55 -17.91
N LEU A 76 17.56 0.24 -17.84
CA LEU A 76 16.36 -0.04 -17.07
C LEU A 76 15.18 -0.09 -18.05
N LEU A 77 14.56 -1.26 -18.16
CA LEU A 77 13.43 -1.53 -19.04
C LEU A 77 12.14 -1.57 -18.22
N ASP A 78 11.13 -0.84 -18.68
CA ASP A 78 9.75 -0.96 -18.19
C ASP A 78 8.93 -1.81 -19.12
N LEU A 79 8.25 -2.82 -18.57
CA LEU A 79 7.43 -3.75 -19.32
C LEU A 79 5.95 -3.37 -19.26
N ASN A 80 5.23 -3.73 -20.31
CA ASN A 80 3.78 -3.61 -20.35
C ASN A 80 3.13 -4.70 -19.49
N LEU A 81 1.88 -4.46 -19.07
CA LEU A 81 1.07 -5.43 -18.32
C LEU A 81 0.97 -6.76 -19.10
N HIS A 82 0.96 -7.88 -18.37
CA HIS A 82 0.84 -9.25 -18.90
C HIS A 82 2.04 -9.81 -19.68
N VAL A 83 3.21 -9.17 -19.58
CA VAL A 83 4.47 -9.69 -20.10
C VAL A 83 5.22 -10.41 -18.99
N SER A 84 5.71 -11.63 -19.24
CA SER A 84 6.69 -12.27 -18.35
C SER A 84 8.08 -11.67 -18.59
N ASN A 85 8.79 -11.26 -17.54
CA ASN A 85 10.16 -10.74 -17.67
C ASN A 85 11.09 -11.72 -18.42
N SER A 86 10.93 -13.03 -18.16
CA SER A 86 11.69 -14.10 -18.82
C SER A 86 11.62 -14.08 -20.35
N ASP A 87 10.54 -13.52 -20.92
CA ASP A 87 10.35 -13.45 -22.37
C ASP A 87 11.27 -12.43 -23.05
N ILE A 88 11.81 -11.46 -22.29
CA ILE A 88 12.71 -10.42 -22.80
C ILE A 88 14.15 -10.65 -22.34
N GLU A 89 14.37 -11.15 -21.12
CA GLU A 89 15.70 -11.24 -20.49
C GLU A 89 16.77 -11.87 -21.40
N GLN A 90 16.42 -12.91 -22.17
CA GLN A 90 17.36 -13.63 -23.04
C GLN A 90 17.57 -12.99 -24.42
N HIS A 91 16.84 -11.92 -24.74
CA HIS A 91 16.74 -11.36 -26.09
C HIS A 91 17.34 -9.97 -26.22
N ILE A 92 17.81 -9.36 -25.13
CA ILE A 92 18.41 -8.03 -25.17
C ILE A 92 19.88 -8.16 -25.59
N GLN A 93 20.28 -7.34 -26.57
CA GLN A 93 21.66 -7.26 -27.01
C GLN A 93 22.14 -5.82 -27.07
N VAL A 94 23.43 -5.64 -26.81
CA VAL A 94 24.10 -4.34 -26.90
C VAL A 94 25.41 -4.46 -27.67
N ARG A 95 25.88 -3.33 -28.18
CA ARG A 95 27.24 -3.19 -28.71
C ARG A 95 27.81 -1.84 -28.34
N GLY A 96 29.12 -1.80 -28.15
CA GLY A 96 29.88 -0.56 -28.04
C GLY A 96 30.42 -0.09 -29.38
N PHE A 97 30.95 1.13 -29.41
CA PHE A 97 31.69 1.70 -30.52
C PHE A 97 33.11 2.04 -30.07
N ASN A 98 34.10 1.76 -30.90
CA ASN A 98 35.49 2.14 -30.60
C ASN A 98 35.72 3.65 -30.79
N ILE A 99 36.93 4.14 -30.49
CA ILE A 99 37.28 5.56 -30.61
C ILE A 99 37.21 6.08 -32.06
N GLN A 100 37.26 5.20 -33.06
CA GLN A 100 37.06 5.53 -34.48
C GLN A 100 35.58 5.54 -34.89
N GLY A 101 34.65 5.30 -33.96
CA GLY A 101 33.21 5.22 -34.24
C GLY A 101 32.80 3.94 -34.97
N GLN A 102 33.61 2.89 -34.93
CA GLN A 102 33.29 1.60 -35.55
C GLN A 102 32.54 0.70 -34.53
N PRO A 103 31.45 0.02 -34.95
CA PRO A 103 30.69 -0.84 -34.07
C PRO A 103 31.47 -2.11 -33.71
N LEU A 104 31.41 -2.47 -32.43
CA LEU A 104 31.86 -3.78 -31.92
C LEU A 104 30.78 -4.84 -32.16
N PRO A 105 31.11 -6.15 -32.02
CA PRO A 105 30.11 -7.22 -32.11
C PRO A 105 28.99 -7.05 -31.09
N TRP A 106 27.79 -7.49 -31.47
CA TRP A 106 26.66 -7.59 -30.55
C TRP A 106 26.96 -8.61 -29.44
N ALA A 107 26.62 -8.25 -28.21
CA ALA A 107 26.78 -9.07 -27.03
C ALA A 107 25.47 -9.15 -26.24
N ALA A 108 25.25 -10.27 -25.56
CA ALA A 108 24.18 -10.41 -24.59
C ALA A 108 24.48 -9.58 -23.33
N VAL A 109 23.44 -9.15 -22.65
CA VAL A 109 23.54 -8.42 -21.38
C VAL A 109 23.42 -9.37 -20.19
N GLU A 110 24.00 -8.97 -19.06
CA GLU A 110 23.74 -9.55 -17.74
C GLU A 110 22.51 -8.87 -17.14
N VAL A 111 21.47 -9.65 -16.81
CA VAL A 111 20.32 -9.15 -16.04
C VAL A 111 20.68 -9.19 -14.56
N THR A 112 20.74 -8.01 -13.92
CA THR A 112 21.14 -7.88 -12.50
C THR A 112 19.95 -7.72 -11.57
N TYR A 113 18.80 -7.35 -12.09
CA TYR A 113 17.55 -7.23 -11.35
C TYR A 113 16.35 -7.43 -12.27
N SER A 114 15.36 -8.16 -11.79
CA SER A 114 14.11 -8.45 -12.50
C SER A 114 12.99 -8.60 -11.48
N GLU A 115 11.95 -7.76 -11.60
CA GLU A 115 10.78 -7.78 -10.71
C GLU A 115 9.56 -7.29 -11.48
N ASP A 116 8.45 -8.02 -11.43
CA ASP A 116 7.13 -7.72 -11.99
C ASP A 116 7.12 -7.23 -13.44
N PHE A 117 7.46 -5.95 -13.65
CA PHE A 117 7.43 -5.21 -14.91
C PHE A 117 8.67 -4.32 -15.11
N SER A 118 9.77 -4.60 -14.41
CA SER A 118 11.02 -3.87 -14.53
C SER A 118 12.22 -4.81 -14.62
N ILE A 119 13.10 -4.55 -15.57
CA ILE A 119 14.37 -5.28 -15.76
C ILE A 119 15.51 -4.27 -15.73
N VAL A 120 16.55 -4.55 -14.94
CA VAL A 120 17.84 -3.86 -15.03
C VAL A 120 18.87 -4.82 -15.58
N ALA A 121 19.56 -4.40 -16.62
CA ALA A 121 20.59 -5.19 -17.26
C ALA A 121 21.81 -4.33 -17.59
N ARG A 122 22.96 -4.98 -17.71
CA ARG A 122 24.24 -4.32 -18.01
C ARG A 122 25.15 -5.18 -18.88
N PHE A 123 26.17 -4.54 -19.44
CA PHE A 123 27.25 -5.18 -20.17
C PHE A 123 28.55 -4.43 -19.90
N ASP A 124 29.57 -5.16 -19.45
CA ASP A 124 30.89 -4.62 -19.15
C ASP A 124 31.84 -4.96 -20.31
N PRO A 125 32.08 -4.04 -21.27
CA PRO A 125 32.97 -4.30 -22.40
C PRO A 125 34.42 -4.50 -21.92
N ALA A 126 35.17 -5.34 -22.64
CA ALA A 126 36.58 -5.63 -22.33
C ALA A 126 37.52 -4.41 -22.44
N ALA A 127 37.08 -3.36 -23.13
CA ALA A 127 37.78 -2.08 -23.26
C ALA A 127 36.75 -0.94 -23.28
N ALA A 128 37.21 0.29 -23.00
CA ALA A 128 36.35 1.46 -23.01
C ALA A 128 35.68 1.66 -24.38
N VAL A 129 34.40 2.00 -24.37
CA VAL A 129 33.58 2.25 -25.57
C VAL A 129 33.19 3.72 -25.64
N PHE A 130 33.23 4.30 -26.83
CA PHE A 130 32.99 5.74 -27.07
C PHE A 130 31.58 6.03 -27.60
N GLY A 131 30.79 4.98 -27.71
CA GLY A 131 29.36 5.03 -27.90
C GLY A 131 28.75 3.66 -27.66
N ALA A 132 27.43 3.60 -27.58
CA ALA A 132 26.72 2.36 -27.36
C ALA A 132 25.39 2.33 -28.11
N GLN A 133 24.93 1.13 -28.42
CA GLN A 133 23.64 0.90 -29.05
C GLN A 133 23.06 -0.39 -28.51
N MET A 134 21.73 -0.44 -28.41
CA MET A 134 21.02 -1.65 -28.02
C MET A 134 20.07 -2.11 -29.12
N ARG A 135 19.73 -3.39 -29.07
CA ARG A 135 18.68 -3.98 -29.90
C ARG A 135 17.88 -5.03 -29.15
N VAL A 136 16.65 -5.19 -29.58
CA VAL A 136 15.70 -6.21 -29.11
C VAL A 136 14.92 -6.75 -30.31
N PRO A 137 14.43 -8.00 -30.30
CA PRO A 137 13.67 -8.52 -31.42
C PRO A 137 12.40 -7.69 -31.65
N LYS A 138 12.06 -7.44 -32.92
CA LYS A 138 10.85 -6.71 -33.30
C LYS A 138 9.59 -7.36 -32.72
N SER A 139 9.56 -8.68 -32.62
CA SER A 139 8.47 -9.45 -32.00
C SER A 139 8.29 -9.18 -30.50
N LYS A 140 9.27 -8.58 -29.84
CA LYS A 140 9.26 -8.25 -28.40
C LYS A 140 9.12 -6.75 -28.13
N SER A 141 9.08 -5.90 -29.17
CA SER A 141 9.01 -4.44 -29.00
C SER A 141 7.78 -3.99 -28.20
N SER A 142 6.62 -4.61 -28.46
CA SER A 142 5.34 -4.35 -27.78
C SER A 142 5.34 -4.78 -26.32
N HIS A 143 6.35 -5.51 -25.85
CA HIS A 143 6.44 -5.93 -24.47
C HIS A 143 7.05 -4.84 -23.56
N MET A 144 7.72 -3.85 -24.14
CA MET A 144 8.34 -2.74 -23.42
C MET A 144 7.55 -1.45 -23.62
N SER A 145 7.49 -0.63 -22.58
CA SER A 145 6.91 0.71 -22.66
C SER A 145 8.00 1.78 -22.75
N HIS A 146 9.05 1.66 -21.93
CA HIS A 146 10.11 2.64 -21.80
C HIS A 146 11.44 1.97 -21.53
N ILE A 147 12.51 2.62 -21.99
CA ILE A 147 13.87 2.13 -21.92
C ILE A 147 14.77 3.30 -21.50
N THR A 148 15.31 3.22 -20.30
CA THR A 148 16.48 4.04 -19.91
C THR A 148 17.71 3.28 -20.36
N PHE A 149 18.59 3.91 -21.12
CA PHE A 149 19.79 3.30 -21.70
C PHE A 149 20.99 4.21 -21.49
N SER A 150 22.11 3.66 -21.02
CA SER A 150 23.28 4.46 -20.69
C SER A 150 24.60 3.78 -21.02
N ALA A 151 25.64 4.61 -21.18
CA ALA A 151 27.03 4.21 -21.27
C ALA A 151 27.83 5.00 -20.25
N VAL A 152 28.25 4.36 -19.17
CA VAL A 152 28.80 5.01 -17.98
C VAL A 152 30.15 4.42 -17.59
N VAL A 153 30.90 5.17 -16.77
CA VAL A 153 31.99 4.64 -15.95
C VAL A 153 31.43 4.46 -14.54
N PRO A 154 31.17 3.23 -14.08
CA PRO A 154 30.60 3.01 -12.76
C PRO A 154 31.51 3.52 -11.65
N GLU A 155 30.92 4.08 -10.60
CA GLU A 155 31.69 4.41 -9.39
C GLU A 155 32.25 3.11 -8.77
N PRO A 156 33.53 3.09 -8.33
CA PRO A 156 34.08 1.91 -7.67
C PRO A 156 33.30 1.62 -6.37
N PRO A 157 32.96 0.35 -6.08
CA PRO A 157 32.22 0.00 -4.87
C PRO A 157 32.90 0.55 -3.60
N GLY A 158 32.20 1.41 -2.87
CA GLY A 158 32.66 1.97 -1.58
C GLY A 158 33.65 3.14 -1.66
N GLN A 159 33.97 3.66 -2.85
CA GLN A 159 34.81 4.85 -3.03
C GLN A 159 33.93 6.03 -3.49
N GLU A 160 33.36 6.75 -2.53
CA GLU A 160 32.72 8.04 -2.84
C GLU A 160 33.81 9.10 -3.02
N SER A 161 33.82 9.82 -4.14
CA SER A 161 34.83 10.86 -4.38
C SER A 161 34.74 11.97 -3.32
N GLU A 162 35.86 12.24 -2.65
CA GLU A 162 35.99 13.36 -1.71
C GLU A 162 36.19 14.66 -2.52
N SER A 163 35.10 15.38 -2.81
CA SER A 163 35.23 16.79 -3.17
C SER A 163 35.36 17.62 -1.88
N ALA A 164 36.47 18.34 -1.77
CA ALA A 164 36.75 19.24 -0.67
C ALA A 164 35.78 20.44 -0.71
N GLY A 165 35.01 20.66 0.36
CA GLY A 165 34.22 21.88 0.48
C GLY A 165 33.30 21.93 1.70
N ASP A 166 33.67 22.82 2.63
CA ASP A 166 32.86 23.45 3.69
C ASP A 166 32.34 22.51 4.80
N GLY A 167 33.03 22.55 5.94
CA GLY A 167 32.59 21.86 7.15
C GLY A 167 31.28 22.42 7.68
N SER A 168 30.19 21.66 7.53
CA SER A 168 28.90 21.97 8.13
C SER A 168 29.03 22.17 9.64
N PRO A 169 28.63 23.32 10.20
CA PRO A 169 28.58 23.51 11.64
C PRO A 169 27.55 22.57 12.26
N ASN A 170 27.91 22.01 13.41
CA ASN A 170 27.05 21.15 14.23
C ASN A 170 25.86 21.96 14.76
N LEU A 171 24.76 22.01 14.02
CA LEU A 171 23.53 22.69 14.43
C LEU A 171 22.65 21.72 15.23
N LYS A 172 22.24 22.16 16.42
CA LYS A 172 21.44 21.40 17.37
C LYS A 172 20.12 20.98 16.72
N GLN A 173 19.79 19.69 16.78
CA GLN A 173 18.46 19.16 16.46
C GLN A 173 17.40 19.89 17.29
N HIS A 174 16.55 20.68 16.65
CA HIS A 174 15.39 21.28 17.31
C HIS A 174 14.22 20.29 17.23
N LYS A 175 13.59 20.00 18.39
CA LYS A 175 12.36 19.19 18.47
C LYS A 175 11.22 19.95 17.79
N SER A 176 10.75 19.50 16.63
CA SER A 176 9.56 20.01 15.95
C SER A 176 8.39 19.01 15.97
N ALA A 177 7.19 19.52 15.66
CA ALA A 177 5.89 18.90 15.94
C ALA A 177 5.40 17.82 14.94
N LEU A 178 6.15 17.54 13.87
CA LEU A 178 5.91 16.47 12.90
C LEU A 178 7.28 15.87 12.52
N SER A 179 7.50 14.60 12.83
CA SER A 179 8.74 13.94 12.43
C SER A 179 8.69 13.61 10.95
N VAL A 180 9.76 13.89 10.19
CA VAL A 180 9.89 13.45 8.78
C VAL A 180 9.62 11.95 8.66
N SER A 181 9.99 11.15 9.67
CA SER A 181 9.73 9.70 9.74
C SER A 181 8.24 9.31 9.81
N GLN A 182 7.33 10.24 10.07
CA GLN A 182 5.88 10.03 10.07
C GLN A 182 5.22 10.43 8.75
N LEU A 183 5.95 11.18 7.91
CA LEU A 183 5.49 11.65 6.60
C LEU A 183 5.93 10.74 5.46
N VAL A 184 7.10 10.11 5.60
CA VAL A 184 7.72 9.30 4.55
C VAL A 184 7.48 7.82 4.76
N ASN A 185 7.16 7.12 3.68
CA ASN A 185 7.21 5.67 3.59
C ASN A 185 8.66 5.22 3.77
N PRO A 186 8.99 4.49 4.85
CA PRO A 186 10.37 4.12 5.15
C PRO A 186 10.92 3.14 4.11
N ARG A 187 12.25 3.01 4.04
CA ARG A 187 12.91 2.03 3.15
C ARG A 187 12.34 0.61 3.23
N SER A 188 11.91 0.19 4.42
CA SER A 188 11.30 -1.13 4.63
C SER A 188 9.93 -1.29 3.97
N SER A 189 9.15 -0.22 3.79
CA SER A 189 7.79 -0.32 3.23
C SER A 189 7.77 -0.50 1.72
N TRP A 190 8.91 -0.28 1.04
CA TRP A 190 9.06 -0.51 -0.40
C TRP A 190 10.13 -1.56 -0.71
N ASN A 191 10.56 -2.36 0.27
CA ASN A 191 11.56 -3.42 0.13
C ASN A 191 12.88 -2.93 -0.49
N ALA A 192 13.38 -1.78 -0.01
CA ALA A 192 14.67 -1.25 -0.46
C ALA A 192 15.81 -2.27 -0.24
N LYS A 193 16.70 -2.41 -1.24
CA LYS A 193 18.00 -3.07 -1.02
C LYS A 193 18.73 -2.38 0.14
N ALA A 194 19.53 -3.14 0.90
CA ALA A 194 20.35 -2.56 1.95
C ALA A 194 21.33 -1.53 1.35
N THR A 195 21.48 -0.39 2.03
CA THR A 195 22.43 0.64 1.59
C THR A 195 23.85 0.12 1.68
N GLN A 196 24.69 0.44 0.70
CA GLN A 196 26.13 0.16 0.72
C GLN A 196 26.94 1.44 1.03
N CYS A 197 26.26 2.54 1.39
CA CYS A 197 26.90 3.84 1.55
C CYS A 197 27.77 3.90 2.79
N THR A 198 28.96 4.47 2.61
CA THR A 198 29.96 4.63 3.67
C THR A 198 30.22 6.10 4.00
N SER A 199 29.84 7.04 3.13
CA SER A 199 29.99 8.47 3.43
C SER A 199 29.11 8.88 4.61
N TYR A 200 29.67 9.65 5.53
CA TYR A 200 28.92 10.22 6.63
C TYR A 200 28.80 11.73 6.42
N ASP A 201 27.57 12.20 6.24
CA ASP A 201 27.24 13.61 5.96
C ASP A 201 25.94 14.01 6.69
N PRO A 202 25.90 14.01 8.03
CA PRO A 202 24.69 14.32 8.79
C PRO A 202 24.33 15.82 8.78
N GLY A 203 25.28 16.71 8.46
CA GLY A 203 25.12 18.16 8.52
C GLY A 203 24.51 18.71 7.24
N LYS A 204 23.17 18.80 7.18
CA LYS A 204 22.44 19.28 6.00
C LYS A 204 22.20 20.79 6.06
N THR A 205 22.52 21.49 4.97
CA THR A 205 22.53 22.97 4.88
C THR A 205 21.75 23.51 3.69
N LYS A 206 21.40 22.64 2.73
CA LYS A 206 20.66 22.99 1.50
C LYS A 206 19.87 21.79 0.98
N MET A 207 18.96 22.03 0.04
CA MET A 207 18.18 20.99 -0.64
C MET A 207 18.21 21.21 -2.15
N ALA A 208 18.19 20.12 -2.92
CA ALA A 208 18.07 20.12 -4.36
C ALA A 208 16.79 19.40 -4.79
N ILE A 209 16.01 20.05 -5.65
CA ILE A 209 14.78 19.50 -6.23
C ILE A 209 15.10 18.91 -7.60
N HIS A 210 14.69 17.67 -7.77
CA HIS A 210 14.91 16.86 -8.97
C HIS A 210 13.59 16.36 -9.54
N HIS A 211 13.65 15.93 -10.79
CA HIS A 211 12.75 14.90 -11.31
C HIS A 211 13.55 13.62 -11.59
N THR A 212 12.86 12.49 -11.76
CA THR A 212 13.53 11.22 -12.03
C THR A 212 13.85 10.99 -13.50
N VAL A 213 13.24 11.75 -14.42
CA VAL A 213 13.28 11.46 -15.86
C VAL A 213 12.81 10.02 -16.09
N THR A 214 11.68 9.66 -15.49
CA THR A 214 11.04 8.35 -15.70
C THR A 214 9.55 8.58 -15.95
N PRO A 215 8.82 7.57 -16.45
CA PRO A 215 7.37 7.57 -16.33
C PRO A 215 6.95 7.76 -14.86
N PRO A 216 5.78 8.37 -14.60
CA PRO A 216 5.35 8.70 -13.24
C PRO A 216 5.15 7.46 -12.37
N SER A 217 4.82 6.31 -12.96
CA SER A 217 4.76 5.01 -12.29
C SER A 217 5.23 3.88 -13.22
N SER A 218 5.27 2.66 -12.70
CA SER A 218 5.37 1.43 -13.50
C SER A 218 4.02 0.69 -13.46
N ALA A 219 3.88 -0.37 -14.25
CA ALA A 219 2.74 -1.30 -14.11
C ALA A 219 2.64 -1.92 -12.71
N GLY A 220 3.77 -2.05 -11.98
CA GLY A 220 3.83 -2.47 -10.58
C GLY A 220 3.67 -1.32 -9.57
N GLY A 221 3.27 -0.13 -10.01
CA GLY A 221 3.09 1.07 -9.18
C GLY A 221 4.38 1.84 -8.88
N TYR A 222 4.31 2.77 -7.92
CA TYR A 222 5.43 3.64 -7.55
C TYR A 222 6.55 2.90 -6.81
N ALA A 223 6.23 1.98 -5.90
CA ALA A 223 7.25 1.26 -5.14
C ALA A 223 8.13 0.38 -6.04
N SER A 224 7.53 -0.32 -7.02
CA SER A 224 8.26 -1.10 -8.03
C SER A 224 9.16 -0.20 -8.89
N ARG A 225 8.65 0.95 -9.35
CA ARG A 225 9.44 1.98 -10.06
C ARG A 225 10.67 2.42 -9.26
N ILE A 226 10.50 2.70 -7.97
CA ILE A 226 11.58 3.14 -7.08
C ILE A 226 12.61 2.03 -6.86
N ARG A 227 12.20 0.76 -6.72
CA ARG A 227 13.13 -0.38 -6.67
C ARG A 227 13.92 -0.56 -7.96
N GLY A 228 13.27 -0.43 -9.12
CA GLY A 228 13.95 -0.44 -10.42
C GLY A 228 15.00 0.67 -10.55
N MET A 229 14.67 1.89 -10.13
CA MET A 229 15.63 3.00 -10.08
C MET A 229 16.77 2.74 -9.08
N GLN A 230 16.50 2.17 -7.91
CA GLN A 230 17.53 1.79 -6.95
C GLN A 230 18.47 0.74 -7.54
N ALA A 231 17.93 -0.31 -8.18
CA ALA A 231 18.72 -1.35 -8.82
C ALA A 231 19.55 -0.78 -9.97
N TYR A 232 18.99 0.11 -10.80
CA TYR A 232 19.74 0.79 -11.85
C TYR A 232 20.91 1.63 -11.29
N HIS A 233 20.66 2.45 -10.28
CA HIS A 233 21.71 3.24 -9.64
C HIS A 233 22.83 2.39 -9.04
N MET A 234 22.50 1.25 -8.41
CA MET A 234 23.50 0.39 -7.78
C MET A 234 24.22 -0.51 -8.78
N ASP A 235 23.46 -1.22 -9.63
CA ASP A 235 23.98 -2.30 -10.47
C ASP A 235 24.58 -1.76 -11.78
N VAL A 236 24.06 -0.63 -12.30
CA VAL A 236 24.57 0.06 -13.48
C VAL A 236 25.51 1.20 -13.10
N ARG A 237 25.03 2.25 -12.42
CA ARG A 237 25.86 3.44 -12.11
C ARG A 237 26.95 3.18 -11.06
N GLY A 238 26.87 2.06 -10.32
CA GLY A 238 27.84 1.72 -9.28
C GLY A 238 27.68 2.51 -7.98
N TRP A 239 26.58 3.25 -7.84
CA TRP A 239 26.31 4.02 -6.63
C TRP A 239 26.02 3.11 -5.44
N CYS A 240 26.34 3.58 -4.25
CA CYS A 240 26.10 2.81 -3.02
C CYS A 240 24.62 2.61 -2.66
N ASP A 241 23.73 3.38 -3.28
CA ASP A 241 22.28 3.36 -3.10
C ASP A 241 21.61 4.25 -4.17
N ILE A 242 20.28 4.33 -4.17
CA ILE A 242 19.54 5.35 -4.92
C ILE A 242 20.13 6.75 -4.69
N GLY A 243 20.23 7.59 -5.72
CA GLY A 243 20.96 8.87 -5.64
C GLY A 243 20.32 9.92 -4.72
N TYR A 244 19.00 9.88 -4.55
CA TYR A 244 18.20 10.88 -3.82
C TYR A 244 17.90 10.43 -2.39
N HIS A 245 17.76 11.38 -1.46
CA HIS A 245 17.39 11.06 -0.07
C HIS A 245 15.88 10.82 0.08
N TYR A 246 15.07 11.53 -0.69
CA TYR A 246 13.62 11.38 -0.69
C TYR A 246 13.06 11.41 -2.11
N LEU A 247 11.94 10.72 -2.32
CA LEU A 247 11.20 10.73 -3.57
C LEU A 247 9.73 11.12 -3.33
N VAL A 248 9.13 11.81 -4.31
CA VAL A 248 7.73 12.29 -4.26
C VAL A 248 6.97 11.73 -5.46
N SER A 249 5.96 10.90 -5.21
CA SER A 249 5.12 10.32 -6.24
C SER A 249 3.98 11.26 -6.66
N GLN A 250 3.45 11.08 -7.86
CA GLN A 250 2.31 11.84 -8.39
C GLN A 250 1.03 11.70 -7.55
N ASP A 251 0.86 10.63 -6.78
CA ASP A 251 -0.26 10.46 -5.85
C ASP A 251 -0.06 11.22 -4.51
N GLY A 252 1.10 11.86 -4.31
CA GLY A 252 1.47 12.54 -3.07
C GLY A 252 2.16 11.63 -2.03
N SER A 253 2.45 10.37 -2.37
CA SER A 253 3.26 9.50 -1.51
C SER A 253 4.70 9.99 -1.43
N LEU A 254 5.26 10.04 -0.23
CA LEU A 254 6.67 10.38 0.03
C LEU A 254 7.44 9.12 0.38
N TRP A 255 8.63 8.94 -0.20
CA TRP A 255 9.43 7.72 -0.01
C TRP A 255 10.82 8.07 0.50
N GLU A 256 11.25 7.36 1.55
CA GLU A 256 12.64 7.41 2.00
C GLU A 256 13.53 6.68 0.99
N GLY A 257 14.45 7.43 0.37
CA GLY A 257 15.49 6.93 -0.51
C GLY A 257 16.77 6.67 0.27
N ARG A 258 17.90 7.24 -0.18
CA ARG A 258 19.20 7.15 0.48
C ARG A 258 19.11 7.63 1.94
N PRO A 259 19.61 6.86 2.92
CA PRO A 259 19.48 7.26 4.32
C PRO A 259 20.10 8.63 4.58
N ILE A 260 19.37 9.49 5.29
CA ILE A 260 19.68 10.93 5.41
C ILE A 260 21.05 11.26 6.02
N LYS A 261 21.64 10.30 6.77
CA LYS A 261 22.97 10.44 7.37
C LYS A 261 24.12 10.34 6.37
N HIS A 262 23.86 9.85 5.15
CA HIS A 262 24.85 9.67 4.10
C HIS A 262 24.85 10.85 3.12
N ARG A 263 25.91 10.98 2.33
CA ARG A 263 25.98 11.96 1.24
C ARG A 263 25.13 11.47 0.07
N GLY A 264 24.42 12.38 -0.60
CA GLY A 264 23.68 12.09 -1.82
C GLY A 264 24.57 11.83 -3.04
N ALA A 265 23.98 11.34 -4.13
CA ALA A 265 24.61 11.24 -5.44
C ALA A 265 23.65 11.80 -6.50
N HIS A 266 23.31 13.09 -6.39
CA HIS A 266 22.23 13.72 -7.16
C HIS A 266 22.59 15.06 -7.83
N VAL A 267 23.54 15.82 -7.28
CA VAL A 267 24.13 17.01 -7.95
C VAL A 267 25.65 16.91 -7.89
N ALA A 268 26.29 16.67 -9.03
CA ALA A 268 27.75 16.62 -9.14
C ALA A 268 28.39 17.87 -8.50
N ASN A 269 29.43 17.67 -7.67
CA ASN A 269 30.13 18.72 -6.91
C ASN A 269 29.29 19.51 -5.89
N HIS A 270 28.01 19.19 -5.67
CA HIS A 270 27.15 19.87 -4.68
C HIS A 270 26.46 18.91 -3.71
N ASN A 271 26.83 17.64 -3.66
CA ASN A 271 26.18 16.63 -2.83
C ASN A 271 26.40 16.81 -1.31
N SER A 272 27.55 17.36 -0.89
CA SER A 272 27.86 17.60 0.53
C SER A 272 26.87 18.58 1.16
N GLY A 273 26.30 18.19 2.30
CA GLY A 273 25.29 18.96 3.02
C GLY A 273 23.97 19.16 2.25
N ASN A 274 23.76 18.48 1.13
CA ASN A 274 22.65 18.72 0.22
C ASN A 274 21.63 17.58 0.21
N ILE A 275 20.39 17.88 0.61
CA ILE A 275 19.29 16.92 0.60
C ILE A 275 18.63 16.91 -0.79
N GLY A 276 18.87 15.84 -1.55
CA GLY A 276 18.17 15.59 -2.81
C GLY A 276 16.74 15.06 -2.60
N ILE A 277 15.76 15.78 -3.14
CA ILE A 277 14.34 15.41 -3.19
C ILE A 277 13.94 15.27 -4.66
N SER A 278 13.52 14.07 -5.10
CA SER A 278 13.19 13.82 -6.51
C SER A 278 11.73 13.50 -6.73
N PHE A 279 11.07 14.25 -7.60
CA PHE A 279 9.69 13.98 -8.00
C PHE A 279 9.67 12.92 -9.10
N VAL A 280 8.92 11.84 -8.87
CA VAL A 280 8.83 10.71 -9.81
C VAL A 280 8.03 11.15 -11.04
N GLY A 281 8.71 11.22 -12.17
CA GLY A 281 8.16 11.73 -13.43
C GLY A 281 9.20 12.43 -14.29
N CYS A 282 8.73 12.94 -15.42
CA CYS A 282 9.52 13.75 -16.34
C CYS A 282 8.75 15.06 -16.62
N PHE A 283 9.28 16.18 -16.14
CA PHE A 283 8.61 17.50 -16.15
C PHE A 283 9.25 18.52 -17.08
N GLN A 284 9.99 18.06 -18.08
CA GLN A 284 10.58 18.92 -19.11
C GLN A 284 9.67 18.96 -20.33
N SER A 285 9.27 20.17 -20.75
CA SER A 285 8.52 20.35 -21.98
C SER A 285 9.29 19.82 -23.21
N GLY A 286 8.53 19.25 -24.16
CA GLY A 286 9.07 18.67 -25.40
C GLY A 286 9.62 17.26 -25.22
N SER A 287 10.69 17.10 -24.43
CA SER A 287 11.42 15.83 -24.33
C SER A 287 10.72 14.75 -23.50
N CYS A 288 9.75 15.13 -22.65
CA CYS A 288 8.99 14.19 -21.84
C CYS A 288 7.63 13.77 -22.42
N SER A 289 7.27 14.24 -23.62
CA SER A 289 5.94 14.08 -24.20
C SER A 289 5.49 12.61 -24.38
N SER A 290 6.44 11.68 -24.55
CA SER A 290 6.16 10.24 -24.66
C SER A 290 5.93 9.54 -23.32
N MET A 291 6.20 10.19 -22.18
CA MET A 291 6.26 9.56 -20.85
C MET A 291 5.04 9.83 -19.95
N GLY A 292 3.97 10.42 -20.49
CA GLY A 292 2.74 10.73 -19.76
C GLY A 292 2.70 12.16 -19.21
N ASN A 293 2.12 12.36 -18.02
CA ASN A 293 1.88 13.68 -17.43
C ASN A 293 3.20 14.45 -17.25
N ILE A 294 3.36 15.52 -18.04
CA ILE A 294 4.52 16.41 -18.02
C ILE A 294 4.47 17.47 -16.92
N VAL A 295 3.39 17.52 -16.14
CA VAL A 295 3.19 18.47 -15.04
C VAL A 295 3.17 17.73 -13.69
N PRO A 296 3.77 18.30 -12.63
CA PRO A 296 3.62 17.75 -11.29
C PRO A 296 2.16 17.89 -10.83
N SER A 297 1.58 16.83 -10.29
CA SER A 297 0.25 16.89 -9.69
C SER A 297 0.23 17.77 -8.45
N GLU A 298 -0.91 18.38 -8.14
CA GLU A 298 -1.09 19.15 -6.91
C GLU A 298 -0.84 18.31 -5.65
N SER A 299 -1.23 17.02 -5.65
CA SER A 299 -0.91 16.11 -4.54
C SER A 299 0.60 15.94 -4.34
N SER A 300 1.38 15.83 -5.41
CA SER A 300 2.84 15.75 -5.33
C SER A 300 3.45 17.07 -4.84
N LEU A 301 2.96 18.22 -5.31
CA LEU A 301 3.44 19.52 -4.87
C LEU A 301 3.13 19.75 -3.39
N ILE A 302 1.91 19.45 -2.93
CA ILE A 302 1.52 19.56 -1.52
C ILE A 302 2.39 18.65 -0.64
N ALA A 303 2.63 17.42 -1.06
CA ALA A 303 3.50 16.49 -0.34
C ALA A 303 4.95 16.97 -0.30
N GLY A 304 5.47 17.46 -1.43
CA GLY A 304 6.81 18.04 -1.55
C GLY A 304 7.00 19.26 -0.63
N SER A 305 6.03 20.19 -0.63
CA SER A 305 6.05 21.35 0.26
C SER A 305 6.02 20.98 1.75
N LYS A 306 5.18 20.00 2.13
CA LYS A 306 5.17 19.44 3.51
C LYS A 306 6.52 18.83 3.88
N LEU A 307 7.14 18.07 2.98
CA LEU A 307 8.45 17.45 3.20
C LEU A 307 9.54 18.52 3.35
N ILE A 308 9.58 19.51 2.45
CA ILE A 308 10.52 20.63 2.50
C ILE A 308 10.38 21.38 3.82
N THR A 309 9.15 21.66 4.27
CA THR A 309 8.89 22.32 5.56
C THR A 309 9.40 21.50 6.74
N ALA A 310 9.11 20.20 6.77
CA ALA A 310 9.57 19.31 7.84
C ALA A 310 11.10 19.22 7.90
N LEU A 311 11.76 19.07 6.75
CA LEU A 311 13.23 19.02 6.66
C LEU A 311 13.87 20.37 7.02
N SER A 312 13.28 21.48 6.58
CA SER A 312 13.75 22.84 6.91
C SER A 312 13.70 23.07 8.41
N SER A 313 12.60 22.66 9.05
CA SER A 313 12.45 22.72 10.51
C SER A 313 13.44 21.80 11.24
N GLN A 314 13.65 20.57 10.74
CA GLN A 314 14.52 19.58 11.38
C GLN A 314 16.01 19.95 11.32
N TYR A 315 16.46 20.49 10.19
CA TYR A 315 17.88 20.78 9.94
C TYR A 315 18.23 22.27 10.02
N GLY A 316 17.25 23.15 10.27
CA GLY A 316 17.46 24.59 10.31
C GLY A 316 17.82 25.19 8.95
N ILE A 317 17.32 24.60 7.86
CA ILE A 317 17.56 25.08 6.49
C ILE A 317 16.51 26.16 6.17
N PRO A 318 16.91 27.40 5.83
CA PRO A 318 15.95 28.43 5.43
C PRO A 318 15.17 28.04 4.15
N GLN A 319 13.84 28.14 4.18
CA GLN A 319 13.00 27.96 2.99
C GLN A 319 13.14 29.17 2.06
N SER A 320 14.11 29.10 1.17
CA SER A 320 14.51 30.23 0.32
C SER A 320 15.17 29.74 -0.97
N PRO A 321 15.04 30.48 -2.09
CA PRO A 321 15.63 30.06 -3.38
C PRO A 321 17.17 29.94 -3.37
N ASP A 322 17.88 30.54 -2.41
CA ASP A 322 19.34 30.36 -2.29
C ASP A 322 19.73 29.04 -1.61
N LYS A 323 18.84 28.47 -0.79
CA LYS A 323 19.06 27.21 -0.06
C LYS A 323 18.34 26.01 -0.65
N ILE A 324 17.26 26.24 -1.39
CA ILE A 324 16.45 25.18 -1.99
C ILE A 324 16.31 25.52 -3.47
N LYS A 325 16.96 24.70 -4.31
CA LYS A 325 17.17 24.96 -5.73
C LYS A 325 16.74 23.77 -6.57
N GLY A 326 16.28 24.01 -7.79
CA GLY A 326 16.27 22.99 -8.83
C GLY A 326 17.70 22.59 -9.20
N HIS A 327 17.91 21.34 -9.63
CA HIS A 327 19.24 20.85 -10.02
C HIS A 327 19.96 21.79 -11.02
N GLN A 328 19.27 22.27 -12.06
CA GLN A 328 19.81 23.19 -13.06
C GLN A 328 20.26 24.56 -12.51
N GLU A 329 19.81 24.96 -11.32
CA GLU A 329 20.16 26.24 -10.68
C GLU A 329 21.47 26.15 -9.87
N HIS A 330 22.08 24.97 -9.78
CA HIS A 330 23.40 24.77 -9.17
C HIS A 330 24.53 25.18 -10.11
N SER A 331 25.55 25.85 -9.58
CA SER A 331 26.69 26.32 -10.39
C SER A 331 27.45 25.14 -10.99
N GLY A 332 27.61 25.14 -12.32
CA GLY A 332 28.30 24.08 -13.05
C GLY A 332 27.41 22.88 -13.41
N ALA A 333 26.11 22.91 -13.10
CA ALA A 333 25.17 21.89 -13.54
C ALA A 333 24.79 22.09 -15.01
N TRP A 334 24.96 21.04 -15.82
CA TRP A 334 24.54 21.00 -17.22
C TRP A 334 23.39 20.02 -17.37
N THR A 335 22.19 20.46 -17.00
CA THR A 335 21.00 19.60 -16.94
C THR A 335 19.73 20.42 -17.11
N SER A 336 18.67 19.79 -17.59
CA SER A 336 17.31 20.34 -17.60
C SER A 336 16.52 20.04 -16.31
N CYS A 337 17.05 19.18 -15.44
CA CYS A 337 16.43 18.78 -14.18
C CYS A 337 16.21 20.02 -13.27
N PRO A 338 15.04 20.20 -12.62
CA PRO A 338 13.92 19.27 -12.46
C PRO A 338 12.85 19.35 -13.57
N GLY A 339 13.16 19.94 -14.72
CA GLY A 339 12.22 20.24 -15.79
C GLY A 339 11.51 21.57 -15.56
N ASP A 340 11.20 22.28 -16.64
CA ASP A 340 10.56 23.61 -16.61
C ASP A 340 9.20 23.64 -15.88
N ASN A 341 8.39 22.60 -16.03
CA ASN A 341 7.08 22.52 -15.38
C ASN A 341 7.17 22.34 -13.85
N LEU A 342 8.22 21.69 -13.34
CA LEU A 342 8.43 21.58 -11.89
C LEU A 342 9.26 22.75 -11.35
N LEU A 343 10.26 23.22 -12.10
CA LEU A 343 11.09 24.36 -11.72
C LEU A 343 10.24 25.60 -11.43
N SER A 344 9.28 25.90 -12.31
CA SER A 344 8.40 27.06 -12.17
C SER A 344 7.52 27.03 -10.90
N ARG A 345 7.29 25.83 -10.33
CA ARG A 345 6.46 25.63 -9.13
C ARG A 345 7.26 25.56 -7.82
N ILE A 346 8.60 25.60 -7.86
CA ILE A 346 9.42 25.48 -6.63
C ILE A 346 9.08 26.60 -5.64
N ASN A 347 9.00 27.85 -6.08
CA ASN A 347 8.73 28.98 -5.20
C ASN A 347 7.38 28.84 -4.47
N GLU A 348 6.34 28.32 -5.15
CA GLU A 348 5.04 28.06 -4.53
C GLU A 348 5.15 27.03 -3.39
N MET A 349 5.96 25.97 -3.58
CA MET A 349 6.23 24.99 -2.52
C MET A 349 6.98 25.60 -1.34
N LEU A 350 7.90 26.54 -1.58
CA LEU A 350 8.68 27.22 -0.54
C LEU A 350 7.83 28.17 0.31
N GLU A 351 6.91 28.89 -0.34
CA GLU A 351 6.03 29.85 0.33
C GLU A 351 4.86 29.18 1.06
N ASN A 352 4.70 27.85 0.92
CA ASN A 352 3.47 27.12 1.27
C ASN A 352 2.22 27.71 0.60
N ASN A 353 2.41 28.40 -0.54
CA ASN A 353 1.37 29.03 -1.33
C ASN A 353 0.83 28.09 -2.41
N ILE A 354 0.88 26.78 -2.14
CA ILE A 354 0.12 25.81 -2.92
C ILE A 354 -1.32 25.95 -2.46
N THR A 355 -2.01 26.96 -3.00
CA THR A 355 -3.45 26.90 -3.04
C THR A 355 -3.76 25.58 -3.75
N PRO A 356 -4.57 24.68 -3.16
CA PRO A 356 -5.32 23.79 -4.02
C PRO A 356 -5.91 24.76 -5.03
N GLU A 357 -5.61 24.61 -6.33
CA GLU A 357 -6.50 25.21 -7.29
C GLU A 357 -7.86 24.74 -6.80
N ALA A 358 -8.65 25.68 -6.29
CA ALA A 358 -9.96 25.33 -5.86
C ALA A 358 -10.48 24.64 -7.10
N ILE A 359 -10.96 23.41 -6.97
CA ILE A 359 -12.04 22.97 -7.83
C ILE A 359 -13.28 23.80 -7.41
N ALA A 360 -13.13 25.13 -7.33
CA ALA A 360 -14.14 26.04 -7.75
C ALA A 360 -14.23 25.77 -9.25
N PRO A 361 -15.43 25.43 -9.76
CA PRO A 361 -15.67 25.48 -11.19
C PRO A 361 -15.08 26.80 -11.71
N PRO A 362 -14.49 26.85 -12.91
CA PRO A 362 -14.13 28.13 -13.52
C PRO A 362 -15.34 29.06 -13.33
N ALA A 363 -15.11 30.29 -12.86
CA ALA A 363 -16.17 31.26 -12.66
C ALA A 363 -17.12 31.17 -13.87
N PRO A 364 -18.42 30.90 -13.67
CA PRO A 364 -19.28 30.44 -14.75
C PRO A 364 -19.15 31.42 -15.90
N ALA A 365 -18.58 30.94 -17.02
CA ALA A 365 -18.86 31.58 -18.29
C ALA A 365 -20.38 31.64 -18.35
N SER A 366 -20.92 32.86 -18.41
CA SER A 366 -22.33 33.12 -18.11
C SER A 366 -23.24 32.29 -19.00
N GLY A 367 -23.69 31.15 -18.45
CA GLY A 367 -24.68 30.23 -19.01
C GLY A 367 -24.37 28.74 -18.75
N THR A 368 -25.33 27.87 -19.07
CA THR A 368 -25.34 26.44 -18.74
C THR A 368 -25.31 25.60 -20.01
N GLY A 369 -24.76 24.40 -19.94
CA GLY A 369 -24.77 23.43 -21.04
C GLY A 369 -25.15 22.03 -20.56
N THR A 370 -25.68 21.22 -21.47
CA THR A 370 -26.11 19.85 -21.19
C THR A 370 -24.95 18.90 -21.45
N LEU A 371 -24.43 18.23 -20.43
CA LEU A 371 -23.54 17.08 -20.60
C LEU A 371 -24.37 15.80 -20.71
N THR A 372 -24.17 15.01 -21.76
CA THR A 372 -24.82 13.71 -21.89
C THR A 372 -23.85 12.65 -22.40
N GLY A 373 -24.13 11.39 -22.13
CA GLY A 373 -23.33 10.29 -22.63
C GLY A 373 -23.96 8.94 -22.33
N ILE A 374 -23.33 7.90 -22.86
CA ILE A 374 -23.68 6.50 -22.62
C ILE A 374 -22.51 5.84 -21.89
N VAL A 375 -22.79 5.01 -20.89
CA VAL A 375 -21.78 4.10 -20.34
C VAL A 375 -21.95 2.74 -21.00
N TRP A 376 -20.89 2.19 -21.58
CA TRP A 376 -20.94 0.90 -22.28
C TRP A 376 -19.71 0.04 -21.98
N ASP A 377 -19.84 -1.27 -22.23
CA ASP A 377 -18.72 -2.20 -22.17
C ASP A 377 -17.81 -1.99 -23.39
N SER A 378 -16.64 -1.40 -23.17
CA SER A 378 -15.68 -1.15 -24.24
C SER A 378 -14.89 -2.38 -24.67
N SER A 379 -15.06 -3.52 -24.00
CA SER A 379 -14.50 -4.80 -24.45
C SER A 379 -15.35 -5.46 -25.54
N VAL A 380 -16.64 -5.10 -25.64
CA VAL A 380 -17.57 -5.63 -26.64
C VAL A 380 -17.50 -4.81 -27.93
N THR A 381 -17.55 -3.48 -27.84
CA THR A 381 -17.40 -2.57 -28.99
C THR A 381 -16.56 -1.35 -28.63
N SER A 382 -15.81 -0.83 -29.60
CA SER A 382 -15.02 0.40 -29.42
C SER A 382 -15.87 1.68 -29.46
N SER A 383 -17.14 1.58 -29.86
CA SER A 383 -18.06 2.72 -30.02
C SER A 383 -19.41 2.48 -29.33
N PRO A 384 -19.96 3.48 -28.63
CA PRO A 384 -21.27 3.40 -27.96
C PRO A 384 -22.47 3.48 -28.91
N ASN A 385 -22.24 3.93 -30.15
CA ASN A 385 -23.28 4.11 -31.17
C ASN A 385 -23.46 2.86 -32.05
N ASP A 386 -22.64 1.82 -31.83
CA ASP A 386 -22.81 0.53 -32.47
C ASP A 386 -24.14 -0.10 -32.01
N PRO A 387 -25.00 -0.60 -32.91
CA PRO A 387 -26.25 -1.27 -32.52
C PRO A 387 -26.05 -2.48 -31.60
N ASN A 388 -24.85 -3.07 -31.58
CA ASN A 388 -24.46 -4.17 -30.70
C ASN A 388 -23.75 -3.74 -29.40
N ALA A 389 -23.57 -2.43 -29.17
CA ALA A 389 -22.91 -1.95 -27.96
C ALA A 389 -23.68 -2.34 -26.68
N LEU A 390 -23.01 -2.99 -25.74
CA LEU A 390 -23.60 -3.36 -24.45
C LEU A 390 -23.63 -2.15 -23.50
N LYS A 391 -24.78 -1.47 -23.41
CA LYS A 391 -24.97 -0.30 -22.53
C LYS A 391 -25.14 -0.74 -21.07
N LEU A 392 -24.34 -0.19 -20.17
CA LEU A 392 -24.27 -0.59 -18.76
C LEU A 392 -25.35 0.12 -17.93
N LYS A 393 -26.48 -0.57 -17.74
CA LYS A 393 -27.69 -0.02 -17.11
C LYS A 393 -27.54 0.35 -15.63
N ASN A 394 -26.53 -0.19 -14.93
CA ASN A 394 -26.24 0.05 -13.52
C ASN A 394 -24.95 0.85 -13.29
N ALA A 395 -24.43 1.49 -14.34
CA ALA A 395 -23.29 2.37 -14.16
C ALA A 395 -23.70 3.59 -13.33
N SER A 396 -22.86 4.03 -12.39
CA SER A 396 -22.98 5.32 -11.73
C SER A 396 -22.01 6.32 -12.36
N VAL A 397 -22.50 7.52 -12.66
CA VAL A 397 -21.68 8.64 -13.13
C VAL A 397 -21.81 9.76 -12.11
N SER A 398 -20.69 10.18 -11.56
CA SER A 398 -20.60 11.26 -10.58
C SER A 398 -19.72 12.36 -11.13
N VAL A 399 -20.20 13.60 -11.07
CA VAL A 399 -19.41 14.79 -11.40
C VAL A 399 -18.77 15.27 -10.11
N LEU A 400 -17.44 15.26 -10.03
CA LEU A 400 -16.72 15.65 -8.82
C LEU A 400 -17.07 17.12 -8.46
N GLY A 401 -17.53 17.36 -7.23
CA GLY A 401 -17.91 18.69 -6.76
C GLY A 401 -19.37 19.09 -7.02
N VAL A 402 -20.17 18.26 -7.70
CA VAL A 402 -21.61 18.47 -7.91
C VAL A 402 -22.38 17.25 -7.40
N SER A 403 -23.41 17.47 -6.60
CA SER A 403 -24.31 16.39 -6.17
C SER A 403 -25.20 15.98 -7.33
N THR A 404 -24.96 14.82 -7.95
CA THR A 404 -25.68 14.40 -9.17
C THR A 404 -26.54 13.14 -8.99
N SER A 405 -27.68 13.09 -9.68
CA SER A 405 -28.46 11.88 -10.04
C SER A 405 -29.33 12.25 -11.26
N PRO A 406 -29.57 11.42 -12.32
CA PRO A 406 -29.63 9.95 -12.35
C PRO A 406 -29.02 9.24 -13.60
N VAL A 407 -29.15 7.91 -13.64
CA VAL A 407 -29.00 7.03 -14.83
C VAL A 407 -30.40 6.61 -15.27
N ASN A 408 -30.75 6.81 -16.55
CA ASN A 408 -32.14 6.62 -16.99
C ASN A 408 -32.43 5.13 -17.26
N ALA A 409 -33.36 4.58 -16.48
CA ALA A 409 -33.52 3.17 -16.16
C ALA A 409 -34.10 2.33 -17.31
N GLN A 410 -33.55 2.41 -18.53
CA GLN A 410 -33.69 1.40 -19.60
C GLN A 410 -32.49 1.36 -20.57
N THR A 411 -31.68 2.43 -20.67
CA THR A 411 -30.74 2.63 -21.81
C THR A 411 -29.26 2.82 -21.43
N GLY A 412 -28.89 2.94 -20.15
CA GLY A 412 -27.50 3.13 -19.72
C GLY A 412 -26.91 4.52 -20.03
N GLY A 413 -27.78 5.50 -20.31
CA GLY A 413 -27.41 6.90 -20.56
C GLY A 413 -27.46 7.77 -19.30
N PHE A 414 -26.64 8.82 -19.31
CA PHE A 414 -26.61 9.88 -18.28
C PHE A 414 -26.78 11.27 -18.92
N GLU A 415 -27.32 12.20 -18.14
CA GLU A 415 -27.45 13.61 -18.53
C GLU A 415 -27.33 14.52 -17.30
N PHE A 416 -26.54 15.59 -17.41
CA PHE A 416 -26.36 16.61 -16.39
C PHE A 416 -26.46 18.00 -17.03
N GLU A 417 -27.21 18.90 -16.41
CA GLU A 417 -27.11 20.34 -16.69
C GLU A 417 -26.01 20.92 -15.81
N LEU A 418 -24.95 21.43 -16.44
CA LEU A 418 -23.77 21.94 -15.75
C LEU A 418 -23.45 23.36 -16.26
N PRO A 419 -22.95 24.27 -15.40
CA PRO A 419 -22.35 25.51 -15.87
C PRO A 419 -21.25 25.22 -16.90
N ALA A 420 -21.05 26.09 -17.88
CA ALA A 420 -19.95 25.94 -18.83
C ALA A 420 -18.59 25.91 -18.08
N GLY A 421 -17.79 24.87 -18.30
CA GLY A 421 -16.58 24.61 -17.52
C GLY A 421 -15.98 23.23 -17.72
N LEU A 422 -14.81 22.97 -17.14
CA LEU A 422 -14.13 21.67 -17.15
C LEU A 422 -14.48 20.89 -15.88
N TYR A 423 -14.86 19.62 -16.04
CA TYR A 423 -15.30 18.74 -14.95
C TYR A 423 -14.60 17.39 -15.00
N SER A 424 -14.47 16.74 -13.85
CA SER A 424 -14.03 15.34 -13.74
C SER A 424 -15.22 14.43 -13.47
N LEU A 425 -15.43 13.46 -14.35
CA LEU A 425 -16.44 12.42 -14.22
C LEU A 425 -15.80 11.18 -13.61
N ILE A 426 -16.41 10.65 -12.56
CA ILE A 426 -16.10 9.32 -12.03
C ILE A 426 -17.22 8.38 -12.49
N VAL A 427 -16.84 7.37 -13.27
CA VAL A 427 -17.76 6.38 -13.83
C VAL A 427 -17.46 5.02 -13.24
N ASN A 428 -18.45 4.40 -12.60
CA ASN A 428 -18.34 3.07 -12.01
C ASN A 428 -19.43 2.17 -12.59
N ALA A 429 -19.16 0.88 -12.76
CA ALA A 429 -20.21 -0.11 -13.00
C ALA A 429 -19.83 -1.44 -12.33
N PRO A 430 -20.78 -2.16 -11.71
CA PRO A 430 -20.49 -3.45 -11.09
C PRO A 430 -19.88 -4.45 -12.08
N GLY A 431 -18.73 -5.04 -11.74
CA GLY A 431 -18.00 -5.99 -12.60
C GLY A 431 -17.03 -5.34 -13.61
N TYR A 432 -16.92 -4.02 -13.60
CA TYR A 432 -16.06 -3.24 -14.49
C TYR A 432 -15.06 -2.40 -13.71
N GLN A 433 -13.89 -2.15 -14.31
CA GLN A 433 -12.92 -1.23 -13.76
C GLN A 433 -13.48 0.20 -13.78
N SER A 434 -13.46 0.88 -12.63
CA SER A 434 -13.85 2.29 -12.53
C SER A 434 -12.94 3.18 -13.38
N LYS A 435 -13.49 4.25 -13.95
CA LYS A 435 -12.76 5.15 -14.85
C LYS A 435 -13.07 6.61 -14.53
N SER A 436 -12.03 7.45 -14.57
CA SER A 436 -12.14 8.90 -14.43
C SER A 436 -11.89 9.58 -15.78
N VAL A 437 -12.72 10.54 -16.16
CA VAL A 437 -12.62 11.26 -17.45
C VAL A 437 -12.81 12.76 -17.25
N LEU A 438 -12.00 13.58 -17.91
CA LEU A 438 -12.18 15.03 -17.94
C LEU A 438 -13.10 15.44 -19.10
N VAL A 439 -14.05 16.33 -18.86
CA VAL A 439 -15.01 16.81 -19.86
C VAL A 439 -15.22 18.32 -19.77
N THR A 440 -15.24 18.99 -20.91
CA THR A 440 -15.55 20.42 -21.00
C THR A 440 -16.98 20.62 -21.46
N VAL A 441 -17.81 21.27 -20.66
CA VAL A 441 -19.17 21.69 -21.01
C VAL A 441 -19.13 23.11 -21.56
N GLN A 442 -19.74 23.33 -22.73
CA GLN A 442 -19.84 24.64 -23.37
C GLN A 442 -21.22 25.25 -23.17
N ASN A 443 -21.29 26.58 -23.18
CA ASN A 443 -22.52 27.32 -22.92
C ASN A 443 -23.58 27.09 -24.01
N ASP A 444 -24.84 26.85 -23.62
CA ASP A 444 -26.00 26.58 -24.49
C ASP A 444 -25.75 25.46 -25.52
N GLN A 445 -24.86 24.52 -25.20
CA GLN A 445 -24.50 23.39 -26.05
C GLN A 445 -24.73 22.06 -25.34
N LYS A 446 -25.14 21.06 -26.13
CA LYS A 446 -25.18 19.67 -25.70
C LYS A 446 -23.83 19.01 -25.99
N THR A 447 -23.08 18.70 -24.92
CA THR A 447 -21.79 18.04 -24.98
C THR A 447 -21.98 16.54 -24.86
N TRP A 448 -21.53 15.77 -25.86
CA TRP A 448 -21.60 14.31 -25.84
C TRP A 448 -20.28 13.71 -25.37
N ASN A 449 -20.29 12.98 -24.25
CA ASN A 449 -19.11 12.31 -23.71
C ASN A 449 -19.50 10.94 -23.15
N SER A 450 -19.56 9.94 -24.02
CA SER A 450 -19.82 8.56 -23.60
C SER A 450 -18.54 7.96 -23.01
N VAL A 451 -18.67 7.09 -22.00
CA VAL A 451 -17.51 6.47 -21.33
C VAL A 451 -17.57 4.94 -21.43
N GLY A 452 -16.56 4.36 -22.06
CA GLY A 452 -16.36 2.92 -22.15
C GLY A 452 -15.60 2.38 -20.94
N LEU A 453 -16.16 1.36 -20.28
CA LEU A 453 -15.53 0.63 -19.17
C LEU A 453 -15.12 -0.77 -19.62
N SER A 454 -14.00 -1.28 -19.08
CA SER A 454 -13.55 -2.65 -19.33
C SER A 454 -13.94 -3.56 -18.16
N PRO A 455 -14.42 -4.79 -18.42
CA PRO A 455 -14.66 -5.77 -17.38
C PRO A 455 -13.38 -6.02 -16.59
N VAL A 456 -13.53 -6.28 -15.29
CA VAL A 456 -12.40 -6.74 -14.48
C VAL A 456 -12.06 -8.16 -14.98
N ALA A 457 -10.86 -8.34 -15.54
CA ALA A 457 -10.47 -9.57 -16.24
C ALA A 457 -10.57 -10.82 -15.35
N THR A 458 -11.43 -11.77 -15.76
CA THR A 458 -11.40 -13.18 -15.33
C THR A 458 -10.61 -14.01 -16.36
N PRO A 459 -9.85 -15.06 -15.96
CA PRO A 459 -9.14 -15.92 -16.91
C PRO A 459 -10.12 -16.78 -17.75
N ALA A 460 -9.74 -17.11 -19.00
CA ALA A 460 -10.59 -17.79 -19.99
C ALA A 460 -10.90 -19.28 -19.69
N PRO A 461 -12.04 -19.84 -20.18
CA PRO A 461 -12.48 -21.22 -19.91
C PRO A 461 -12.15 -22.24 -21.04
N GLU A 462 -11.96 -23.53 -20.70
CA GLU A 462 -12.03 -24.70 -21.61
C GLU A 462 -13.45 -25.36 -21.55
N PRO A 463 -13.90 -26.13 -22.56
CA PRO A 463 -15.31 -26.36 -22.86
C PRO A 463 -16.01 -27.43 -22.00
N GLU A 464 -17.31 -27.21 -21.80
CA GLU A 464 -18.26 -27.94 -20.96
C GLU A 464 -18.65 -29.35 -21.49
N PRO A 465 -19.07 -30.31 -20.62
CA PRO A 465 -20.41 -30.19 -20.02
C PRO A 465 -20.62 -30.70 -18.57
N GLU A 466 -21.68 -30.13 -17.97
CA GLU A 466 -22.52 -30.54 -16.82
C GLU A 466 -22.27 -29.88 -15.43
N GLU A 467 -23.08 -28.83 -15.18
CA GLU A 467 -23.55 -28.21 -13.93
C GLU A 467 -22.56 -28.04 -12.76
N VAL A 468 -21.92 -26.86 -12.70
CA VAL A 468 -20.98 -26.44 -11.65
C VAL A 468 -21.63 -25.50 -10.63
N ASN A 469 -21.57 -25.88 -9.35
CA ASN A 469 -21.82 -25.03 -8.19
C ASN A 469 -20.66 -25.22 -7.21
N GLN A 470 -19.64 -24.34 -7.22
CA GLN A 470 -18.63 -24.27 -6.15
C GLN A 470 -18.22 -22.80 -5.89
N PRO A 471 -18.33 -22.30 -4.63
CA PRO A 471 -17.86 -20.97 -4.26
C PRO A 471 -16.32 -20.91 -4.19
N GLY A 472 -15.75 -19.72 -4.41
CA GLY A 472 -14.29 -19.49 -4.32
C GLY A 472 -13.69 -19.81 -2.94
N PRO A 473 -12.34 -19.83 -2.82
CA PRO A 473 -11.68 -20.21 -1.57
C PRO A 473 -12.08 -19.27 -0.42
N PRO A 474 -12.24 -19.77 0.81
CA PRO A 474 -12.73 -18.98 1.93
C PRO A 474 -11.73 -17.88 2.34
N GLN A 475 -12.29 -16.72 2.65
CA GLN A 475 -11.55 -15.52 3.03
C GLN A 475 -12.14 -14.90 4.30
N ALA A 476 -11.30 -14.29 5.13
CA ALA A 476 -11.73 -13.44 6.24
C ALA A 476 -11.40 -11.97 5.95
N CYS A 477 -12.40 -11.10 6.08
CA CYS A 477 -12.29 -9.69 5.74
C CYS A 477 -12.40 -8.81 6.99
N TYR A 478 -11.46 -7.89 7.13
CA TYR A 478 -11.32 -7.00 8.28
C TYR A 478 -11.75 -5.57 7.93
N PRO A 479 -12.20 -4.78 8.93
CA PRO A 479 -12.65 -3.40 8.73
C PRO A 479 -11.70 -2.53 7.89
N GLY A 480 -10.39 -2.72 8.02
CA GLY A 480 -9.41 -1.95 7.28
C GLY A 480 -9.25 -0.52 7.79
N ALA A 481 -8.36 0.25 7.15
CA ALA A 481 -8.05 1.62 7.58
C ALA A 481 -9.28 2.55 7.58
N ASN A 482 -10.23 2.28 6.67
CA ASN A 482 -11.38 3.12 6.40
C ASN A 482 -12.72 2.51 6.85
N ASN A 483 -12.68 1.39 7.59
CA ASN A 483 -13.87 0.65 8.03
C ASN A 483 -14.76 0.16 6.86
N THR A 484 -14.13 -0.20 5.74
CA THR A 484 -14.72 -0.63 4.46
C THR A 484 -14.86 -2.14 4.34
N TRP A 485 -14.29 -2.91 5.27
CA TRP A 485 -14.39 -4.39 5.30
C TRP A 485 -13.80 -5.09 4.06
N ASP A 486 -12.83 -4.45 3.42
CA ASP A 486 -12.20 -4.87 2.16
C ASP A 486 -10.79 -5.44 2.34
N VAL A 487 -10.26 -5.43 3.57
CA VAL A 487 -8.97 -6.05 3.89
C VAL A 487 -9.18 -7.54 4.12
N CYS A 488 -9.19 -8.29 3.02
CA CYS A 488 -9.47 -9.73 3.01
C CYS A 488 -8.21 -10.57 2.89
N PHE A 489 -8.14 -11.66 3.66
CA PHE A 489 -7.07 -12.64 3.57
C PHE A 489 -7.59 -13.98 3.10
N ALA A 490 -6.88 -14.61 2.18
CA ALA A 490 -7.07 -16.01 1.85
C ALA A 490 -6.72 -16.89 3.05
N LEU A 491 -7.55 -17.89 3.31
CA LEU A 491 -7.39 -18.77 4.46
C LEU A 491 -6.90 -20.16 4.05
N THR A 492 -6.05 -20.73 4.89
CA THR A 492 -5.49 -22.07 4.76
C THR A 492 -6.38 -23.08 5.47
N PRO A 493 -6.81 -24.18 4.82
CA PRO A 493 -7.62 -25.20 5.47
C PRO A 493 -6.88 -25.91 6.59
N LYS A 494 -7.60 -26.34 7.63
CA LYS A 494 -7.04 -27.06 8.79
C LYS A 494 -6.19 -28.27 8.41
N SER A 495 -6.53 -28.97 7.32
CA SER A 495 -5.78 -30.12 6.81
C SER A 495 -4.35 -29.79 6.36
N GLN A 496 -4.06 -28.53 6.05
CA GLN A 496 -2.75 -28.06 5.57
C GLN A 496 -1.88 -27.45 6.67
N LEU A 497 -2.31 -27.48 7.94
CA LEU A 497 -1.51 -26.91 9.03
C LEU A 497 -0.33 -27.78 9.45
N GLY A 498 -0.35 -29.07 9.13
CA GLY A 498 0.69 -30.02 9.53
C GLY A 498 0.80 -30.26 11.05
N VAL A 499 -0.30 -30.10 11.79
CA VAL A 499 -0.36 -30.32 13.25
C VAL A 499 -1.17 -31.58 13.56
N SER A 500 -0.54 -32.59 14.17
CA SER A 500 -1.18 -33.84 14.60
C SER A 500 -1.42 -33.85 16.11
N GLY A 501 -2.52 -34.47 16.58
CA GLY A 501 -2.77 -34.71 18.00
C GLY A 501 -3.46 -33.56 18.76
N TYR A 502 -3.70 -32.41 18.12
CA TYR A 502 -4.42 -31.29 18.71
C TYR A 502 -5.90 -31.28 18.28
N ASN A 503 -6.80 -31.37 19.27
CA ASN A 503 -8.23 -31.20 19.09
C ASN A 503 -8.70 -29.97 19.87
N TYR A 504 -9.52 -29.15 19.22
CA TYR A 504 -10.28 -28.13 19.93
C TYR A 504 -11.24 -28.82 20.90
N PRO A 505 -11.48 -28.24 22.09
CA PRO A 505 -12.46 -28.80 23.02
C PRO A 505 -13.84 -28.83 22.37
N ALA A 506 -14.59 -29.89 22.62
CA ALA A 506 -15.98 -29.97 22.18
C ALA A 506 -16.85 -29.02 23.02
N GLY A 507 -17.66 -28.21 22.34
CA GLY A 507 -18.79 -27.52 22.98
C GLY A 507 -19.97 -28.46 23.21
N GLY A 508 -20.90 -28.05 24.06
CA GLY A 508 -22.17 -28.76 24.16
C GLY A 508 -23.08 -28.60 22.94
N PRO A 509 -24.19 -29.37 22.87
CA PRO A 509 -24.97 -29.61 21.66
C PRO A 509 -25.57 -28.34 21.05
N ASN A 510 -25.61 -27.25 21.81
CA ASN A 510 -26.14 -25.95 21.38
C ASN A 510 -25.12 -24.82 21.44
N SER A 511 -23.84 -25.12 21.70
CA SER A 511 -22.82 -24.08 21.91
C SER A 511 -22.06 -23.79 20.61
N GLN A 512 -22.53 -22.78 19.88
CA GLN A 512 -21.81 -22.25 18.72
C GLN A 512 -20.43 -21.69 19.12
N GLN A 513 -20.26 -21.29 20.38
CA GLN A 513 -19.07 -20.64 20.92
C GLN A 513 -17.80 -21.51 20.86
N TYR A 514 -17.90 -22.85 20.84
CA TYR A 514 -16.74 -23.76 20.77
C TYR A 514 -16.67 -24.52 19.46
N THR A 515 -17.24 -23.95 18.40
CA THR A 515 -17.12 -24.51 17.06
C THR A 515 -15.66 -24.47 16.61
N THR A 516 -15.13 -25.61 16.18
CA THR A 516 -13.76 -25.72 15.69
C THR A 516 -13.58 -24.91 14.39
N PRO A 517 -12.57 -24.02 14.29
CA PRO A 517 -12.24 -23.34 13.05
C PRO A 517 -11.82 -24.34 11.96
N SER A 518 -12.37 -24.16 10.75
CA SER A 518 -12.06 -24.99 9.57
C SER A 518 -10.88 -24.42 8.78
N TYR A 519 -10.65 -23.10 8.87
CA TYR A 519 -9.63 -22.38 8.13
C TYR A 519 -8.84 -21.44 9.05
N PHE A 520 -7.64 -21.07 8.61
CA PHE A 520 -6.64 -20.33 9.39
C PHE A 520 -5.93 -19.32 8.50
N LEU A 521 -5.61 -18.15 9.06
CA LEU A 521 -4.76 -17.17 8.41
C LEU A 521 -3.31 -17.64 8.41
N ASN A 522 -2.64 -17.56 7.26
CA ASN A 522 -1.20 -17.81 7.15
C ASN A 522 -0.43 -16.49 7.28
N LEU A 523 0.25 -16.31 8.42
CA LEU A 523 0.99 -15.10 8.78
C LEU A 523 2.34 -14.95 8.06
N GLU A 524 2.80 -15.96 7.32
CA GLU A 524 4.00 -15.82 6.47
C GLU A 524 3.68 -15.13 5.13
N THR A 525 2.43 -15.24 4.67
CA THR A 525 1.95 -14.62 3.43
C THR A 525 1.11 -13.37 3.68
N ALA A 526 0.67 -13.15 4.92
CA ALA A 526 -0.03 -11.94 5.33
C ALA A 526 0.98 -10.84 5.71
N TYR A 527 0.86 -9.66 5.12
CA TYR A 527 1.75 -8.54 5.41
C TYR A 527 1.51 -8.01 6.83
N SER A 528 2.57 -7.92 7.65
CA SER A 528 2.48 -7.65 9.10
C SER A 528 1.88 -6.29 9.44
N GLU A 529 2.13 -5.27 8.62
CA GLU A 529 1.65 -3.90 8.83
C GLU A 529 0.29 -3.62 8.16
N THR A 530 -0.39 -4.67 7.67
CA THR A 530 -1.73 -4.55 7.10
C THR A 530 -2.68 -4.00 8.16
N LYS A 531 -3.34 -2.87 7.89
CA LYS A 531 -4.33 -2.31 8.82
C LYS A 531 -5.56 -3.21 8.86
N LEU A 532 -5.76 -3.92 9.98
CA LEU A 532 -7.00 -4.66 10.22
C LEU A 532 -8.13 -3.71 10.64
N ALA A 533 -7.80 -2.57 11.24
CA ALA A 533 -8.71 -1.45 11.47
C ALA A 533 -7.94 -0.12 11.43
N LYS A 534 -8.66 1.00 11.43
CA LYS A 534 -8.10 2.37 11.39
C LYS A 534 -6.85 2.57 12.26
N ASN A 535 -6.87 2.05 13.48
CA ASN A 535 -5.85 2.22 14.51
C ASN A 535 -5.14 0.92 14.87
N PHE A 536 -5.38 -0.20 14.17
CA PHE A 536 -4.73 -1.48 14.46
C PHE A 536 -4.16 -2.14 13.21
N VAL A 537 -2.92 -2.63 13.31
CA VAL A 537 -2.28 -3.47 12.30
C VAL A 537 -2.33 -4.95 12.67
N LEU A 538 -2.12 -5.81 11.69
CA LEU A 538 -2.14 -7.28 11.85
C LEU A 538 -1.16 -7.75 12.92
N ASN A 539 0.05 -7.21 12.94
CA ASN A 539 1.11 -7.57 13.89
C ASN A 539 0.83 -7.19 15.36
N GLU A 540 -0.18 -6.34 15.63
CA GLU A 540 -0.60 -6.07 17.01
C GLU A 540 -1.38 -7.27 17.59
N PHE A 541 -2.22 -7.92 16.79
CA PHE A 541 -3.01 -9.07 17.24
C PHE A 541 -2.32 -10.41 16.97
N MET A 542 -1.68 -10.55 15.81
CA MET A 542 -1.19 -11.81 15.25
C MET A 542 0.25 -11.67 14.76
N GLN A 543 1.17 -12.40 15.39
CA GLN A 543 2.62 -12.22 15.23
C GLN A 543 3.26 -13.52 14.76
N SER A 544 3.78 -13.56 13.53
CA SER A 544 4.28 -14.79 12.90
C SER A 544 5.32 -15.56 13.73
N TYR A 545 6.13 -14.88 14.55
CA TYR A 545 7.10 -15.51 15.44
C TYR A 545 6.47 -16.34 16.58
N LYS A 546 5.20 -16.07 16.95
CA LYS A 546 4.41 -16.89 17.89
C LYS A 546 3.77 -18.10 17.21
N GLY A 547 3.84 -18.18 15.89
CA GLY A 547 3.40 -19.30 15.08
C GLY A 547 2.71 -18.85 13.80
N LYS A 548 3.01 -19.55 12.70
CA LYS A 548 2.59 -19.24 11.33
C LYS A 548 1.07 -19.14 11.12
N PHE A 549 0.27 -19.91 11.86
CA PHE A 549 -1.17 -20.01 11.62
C PHE A 549 -1.98 -19.40 12.77
N ALA A 550 -2.94 -18.56 12.41
CA ALA A 550 -3.75 -17.80 13.35
C ALA A 550 -5.24 -17.84 13.02
N VAL A 551 -6.06 -17.66 14.05
CA VAL A 551 -7.47 -17.30 13.94
C VAL A 551 -7.65 -16.07 14.81
N PHE A 552 -8.18 -14.99 14.24
CA PHE A 552 -8.59 -13.82 15.00
C PHE A 552 -9.77 -13.15 14.31
N SER A 553 -10.88 -13.01 15.01
CA SER A 553 -12.16 -12.58 14.49
C SER A 553 -12.10 -11.12 13.99
N PRO A 554 -12.53 -10.84 12.75
CA PRO A 554 -12.69 -9.47 12.28
C PRO A 554 -13.60 -8.61 13.15
N LYS A 555 -14.61 -9.22 13.79
CA LYS A 555 -15.49 -8.51 14.73
C LYS A 555 -14.79 -8.15 16.03
N ALA A 556 -13.95 -9.04 16.57
CA ALA A 556 -13.13 -8.72 17.73
C ALA A 556 -12.20 -7.53 17.44
N VAL A 557 -11.61 -7.46 16.24
CA VAL A 557 -10.84 -6.28 15.80
C VAL A 557 -11.69 -5.00 15.78
N ALA A 558 -12.94 -5.08 15.31
CA ALA A 558 -13.87 -3.94 15.30
C ALA A 558 -14.22 -3.45 16.71
N HIS A 559 -14.48 -4.36 17.66
CA HIS A 559 -14.68 -4.01 19.07
C HIS A 559 -13.47 -3.29 19.66
N TRP A 560 -12.26 -3.83 19.46
CA TRP A 560 -11.04 -3.19 19.93
C TRP A 560 -10.81 -1.82 19.31
N GLN A 561 -11.14 -1.64 18.02
CA GLN A 561 -11.10 -0.35 17.35
C GLN A 561 -12.02 0.66 18.04
N THR A 562 -13.24 0.28 18.44
CA THR A 562 -14.15 1.13 19.18
C THR A 562 -13.61 1.45 20.58
N ILE A 563 -13.11 0.45 21.31
CA ILE A 563 -12.52 0.65 22.65
C ILE A 563 -11.34 1.63 22.60
N ARG A 564 -10.45 1.49 21.61
CA ARG A 564 -9.31 2.41 21.42
C ARG A 564 -9.77 3.83 21.14
N ASN A 565 -10.84 4.01 20.35
CA ASN A 565 -11.44 5.33 20.12
C ASN A 565 -12.03 5.93 21.41
N LEU A 566 -12.75 5.12 22.19
CA LEU A 566 -13.40 5.56 23.43
C LEU A 566 -12.41 5.90 24.55
N LEU A 567 -11.26 5.24 24.60
CA LEU A 567 -10.22 5.51 25.58
C LEU A 567 -9.34 6.70 25.18
N GLY A 568 -9.29 7.06 23.90
CA GLY A 568 -8.47 8.16 23.39
C GLY A 568 -6.95 7.96 23.61
N THR A 569 -6.52 6.72 23.86
CA THR A 569 -5.12 6.37 24.13
C THR A 569 -4.74 5.10 23.39
N ALA A 570 -3.43 4.89 23.22
CA ALA A 570 -2.92 3.68 22.59
C ALA A 570 -3.13 2.46 23.51
N LEU A 571 -3.68 1.40 22.92
CA LEU A 571 -3.77 0.08 23.54
C LEU A 571 -2.59 -0.76 23.08
N TYR A 572 -2.09 -1.60 23.97
CA TYR A 572 -1.08 -2.60 23.66
C TYR A 572 -1.70 -3.98 23.84
N ILE A 573 -1.83 -4.71 22.74
CA ILE A 573 -2.32 -6.09 22.72
C ILE A 573 -1.15 -6.99 23.13
N ASN A 574 -1.20 -7.54 24.35
CA ASN A 574 -0.20 -8.50 24.84
C ASN A 574 -0.32 -9.84 24.10
N SER A 575 -1.57 -10.28 23.95
CA SER A 575 -1.94 -11.53 23.28
C SER A 575 -3.29 -11.34 22.59
N GLY A 576 -3.34 -11.61 21.29
CA GLY A 576 -4.60 -11.66 20.53
C GLY A 576 -4.93 -13.06 20.02
N TYR A 577 -3.95 -13.93 19.77
CA TYR A 577 -4.22 -15.26 19.23
C TYR A 577 -3.31 -16.31 19.82
N ARG A 578 -3.75 -17.57 19.75
CA ARG A 578 -2.97 -18.72 20.15
C ARG A 578 -2.79 -19.71 19.00
N ASN A 579 -1.53 -19.94 18.64
CA ASN A 579 -1.15 -20.82 17.54
C ASN A 579 -1.52 -22.31 17.80
N PRO A 580 -2.05 -23.04 16.81
CA PRO A 580 -2.37 -24.47 16.93
C PRO A 580 -1.21 -25.38 17.38
N LYS A 581 0.03 -25.11 16.97
CA LYS A 581 1.21 -25.91 17.36
C LYS A 581 1.55 -25.72 18.84
N TYR A 582 1.47 -24.49 19.34
CA TYR A 582 1.63 -24.20 20.77
C TYR A 582 0.57 -24.94 21.60
N ASN A 583 -0.69 -24.95 21.17
CA ASN A 583 -1.77 -25.64 21.90
C ASN A 583 -1.59 -27.16 21.96
N ALA A 584 -1.01 -27.76 20.91
CA ALA A 584 -0.72 -29.19 20.89
C ALA A 584 0.24 -29.63 22.01
N GLY A 585 1.04 -28.71 22.56
CA GLY A 585 2.05 -28.99 23.58
C GLY A 585 1.66 -28.61 25.01
N LEU A 586 0.40 -28.24 25.29
CA LEU A 586 -0.03 -27.72 26.60
C LEU A 586 -0.60 -28.73 27.60
N ASP A 587 -0.57 -30.05 27.33
CA ASP A 587 -0.99 -31.13 28.26
C ASP A 587 -2.26 -30.82 29.11
N GLY A 588 -3.24 -30.09 28.56
CA GLY A 588 -4.53 -29.80 29.18
C GLY A 588 -4.60 -28.60 30.15
N THR A 589 -3.53 -27.82 30.37
CA THR A 589 -3.53 -26.74 31.38
C THR A 589 -4.33 -25.49 31.00
N ALA A 590 -4.71 -25.34 29.73
CA ALA A 590 -5.50 -24.21 29.21
C ALA A 590 -6.44 -24.68 28.09
N THR A 591 -7.31 -25.62 28.45
CA THR A 591 -8.13 -26.42 27.52
C THR A 591 -9.21 -25.62 26.78
N TYR A 592 -9.71 -24.53 27.38
CA TYR A 592 -10.89 -23.83 26.87
C TYR A 592 -10.63 -22.38 26.45
N SER A 593 -9.39 -21.89 26.54
CA SER A 593 -9.00 -20.51 26.29
C SER A 593 -9.59 -19.91 25.02
N ARG A 594 -10.20 -18.72 25.15
CA ARG A 594 -10.81 -17.99 24.04
C ARG A 594 -9.80 -17.48 23.01
N HIS A 595 -8.53 -17.32 23.38
CA HIS A 595 -7.43 -16.98 22.46
C HIS A 595 -7.26 -18.03 21.33
N MET A 596 -7.72 -19.27 21.55
CA MET A 596 -7.68 -20.35 20.55
C MET A 596 -8.74 -20.20 19.46
N PHE A 597 -9.84 -19.53 19.80
CA PHE A 597 -10.99 -19.25 18.93
C PHE A 597 -10.92 -17.86 18.30
N GLY A 598 -9.97 -17.03 18.71
CA GLY A 598 -9.66 -15.76 18.08
C GLY A 598 -10.60 -14.61 18.44
N ASP A 599 -11.34 -14.71 19.55
CA ASP A 599 -12.29 -13.69 20.01
C ASP A 599 -11.93 -13.08 21.36
N ALA A 600 -10.73 -13.36 21.87
CA ALA A 600 -10.20 -12.78 23.09
C ALA A 600 -8.91 -12.01 22.85
N ALA A 601 -8.67 -10.98 23.65
CA ALA A 601 -7.34 -10.40 23.75
C ALA A 601 -7.02 -9.94 25.18
N ASP A 602 -5.74 -10.05 25.50
CA ASP A 602 -5.15 -9.53 26.74
C ASP A 602 -4.52 -8.17 26.43
N VAL A 603 -4.99 -7.12 27.09
CA VAL A 603 -4.69 -5.75 26.70
C VAL A 603 -4.22 -4.90 27.86
N THR A 604 -3.27 -4.01 27.58
CA THR A 604 -2.83 -2.93 28.47
C THR A 604 -2.96 -1.57 27.77
N ALA A 605 -2.81 -0.47 28.49
CA ALA A 605 -2.77 0.86 27.90
C ALA A 605 -1.47 1.58 28.29
N LYS A 606 -0.93 2.38 27.36
CA LYS A 606 0.23 3.25 27.62
C LYS A 606 -0.25 4.66 27.94
N GLY A 607 -0.31 5.02 29.22
CA GLY A 607 -0.68 6.37 29.67
C GLY A 607 -1.65 6.39 30.85
N ALA A 608 -2.60 7.34 30.84
CA ALA A 608 -3.48 7.62 31.98
C ALA A 608 -4.69 6.66 32.14
N ALA A 609 -4.91 5.74 31.19
CA ALA A 609 -6.01 4.78 31.28
C ALA A 609 -5.66 3.63 32.24
N SER A 610 -6.44 3.47 33.30
CA SER A 610 -6.29 2.36 34.25
C SER A 610 -6.80 1.04 33.67
N LEU A 611 -6.36 -0.11 34.21
CA LEU A 611 -6.94 -1.41 33.86
C LEU A 611 -8.46 -1.43 34.09
N ASN A 612 -8.96 -0.76 35.14
CA ASN A 612 -10.40 -0.62 35.36
C ASN A 612 -11.10 0.21 34.27
N SER A 613 -10.41 1.19 33.67
CA SER A 613 -10.94 1.94 32.54
C SER A 613 -11.11 1.06 31.31
N ILE A 614 -10.15 0.17 31.02
CA ILE A 614 -10.24 -0.81 29.93
C ILE A 614 -11.39 -1.79 30.19
N LYS A 615 -11.43 -2.38 31.40
CA LYS A 615 -12.53 -3.27 31.84
C LYS A 615 -13.91 -2.67 31.58
N ASN A 616 -14.11 -1.42 32.00
CA ASN A 616 -15.39 -0.74 31.85
C ASN A 616 -15.76 -0.51 30.38
N LYS A 617 -14.77 -0.28 29.50
CA LYS A 617 -15.02 -0.14 28.06
C LYS A 617 -15.29 -1.48 27.38
N CYS A 618 -14.62 -2.56 27.77
CA CYS A 618 -14.98 -3.90 27.29
C CYS A 618 -16.43 -4.26 27.66
N ASN A 619 -16.83 -4.04 28.90
CA ASN A 619 -18.22 -4.26 29.33
C ASN A 619 -19.22 -3.39 28.53
N ALA A 620 -18.85 -2.13 28.24
CA ALA A 620 -19.70 -1.22 27.46
C ALA A 620 -19.83 -1.63 25.99
N GLU A 621 -18.80 -2.26 25.43
CA GLU A 621 -18.79 -2.84 24.08
C GLU A 621 -19.28 -4.29 24.06
N GLY A 622 -20.01 -4.72 25.10
CA GLY A 622 -20.69 -6.02 25.12
C GLY A 622 -19.76 -7.22 25.18
N ALA A 623 -18.55 -7.08 25.72
CA ALA A 623 -17.70 -8.24 25.99
C ALA A 623 -18.42 -9.21 26.93
N ASP A 624 -18.44 -10.48 26.54
CA ASP A 624 -19.15 -11.54 27.26
C ASP A 624 -18.44 -11.88 28.57
N TYR A 625 -17.11 -11.83 28.58
CA TYR A 625 -16.31 -12.03 29.77
C TYR A 625 -15.15 -11.03 29.81
N VAL A 626 -14.97 -10.44 30.99
CA VAL A 626 -13.93 -9.46 31.26
C VAL A 626 -13.29 -9.76 32.62
N SER A 627 -11.97 -9.97 32.60
CA SER A 627 -11.18 -10.20 33.82
C SER A 627 -10.05 -9.20 33.92
N VAL A 628 -9.77 -8.73 35.13
CA VAL A 628 -8.66 -7.80 35.39
C VAL A 628 -7.57 -8.55 36.15
N TYR A 629 -6.42 -8.71 35.49
CA TYR A 629 -5.21 -9.25 36.08
C TYR A 629 -4.31 -8.13 36.60
N THR A 630 -3.22 -8.50 37.28
CA THR A 630 -2.25 -7.52 37.81
C THR A 630 -1.59 -6.69 36.72
N SER A 631 -1.42 -7.24 35.51
CA SER A 631 -0.68 -6.59 34.41
C SER A 631 -1.53 -6.21 33.20
N HIS A 632 -2.76 -6.73 33.08
CA HIS A 632 -3.59 -6.58 31.88
C HIS A 632 -5.07 -6.81 32.17
N VAL A 633 -5.91 -6.50 31.18
CA VAL A 633 -7.32 -6.87 31.16
C VAL A 633 -7.54 -7.88 30.05
N HIS A 634 -8.21 -8.97 30.38
CA HIS A 634 -8.74 -9.92 29.41
C HIS A 634 -10.14 -9.50 29.01
N CYS A 635 -10.43 -9.46 27.71
CA CYS A 635 -11.78 -9.27 27.19
C CYS A 635 -12.04 -10.25 26.04
N ASP A 636 -13.20 -10.90 26.04
CA ASP A 636 -13.65 -11.75 24.94
C ASP A 636 -15.11 -11.55 24.55
N TRP A 637 -15.42 -11.84 23.28
CA TRP A 637 -16.74 -11.76 22.66
C TRP A 637 -17.18 -13.12 22.12
N ARG A 638 -17.15 -14.14 22.97
CA ARG A 638 -17.44 -15.54 22.60
C ARG A 638 -18.81 -15.78 21.96
N ASN A 639 -19.77 -14.88 22.15
CA ASN A 639 -21.13 -14.96 21.59
C ASN A 639 -21.31 -14.21 20.27
N ASP A 640 -20.28 -13.51 19.78
CA ASP A 640 -20.36 -12.90 18.46
C ASP A 640 -20.56 -13.96 17.37
N ALA A 641 -21.39 -13.62 16.38
CA ALA A 641 -21.63 -14.57 15.29
C ALA A 641 -20.32 -14.88 14.56
N LEU A 642 -20.03 -16.17 14.39
CA LEU A 642 -18.79 -16.66 13.79
C LEU A 642 -18.56 -16.11 12.38
N ASP A 643 -17.31 -15.81 12.06
CA ASP A 643 -16.93 -15.36 10.73
C ASP A 643 -17.02 -16.51 9.72
N LYS A 644 -17.72 -16.28 8.60
CA LYS A 644 -17.93 -17.34 7.61
C LYS A 644 -16.63 -17.79 6.95
N GLY A 645 -15.58 -16.96 6.92
CA GLY A 645 -14.28 -17.34 6.37
C GLY A 645 -13.62 -18.44 7.18
N PHE A 646 -13.40 -18.20 8.47
CA PHE A 646 -12.71 -19.14 9.36
C PHE A 646 -13.54 -20.41 9.66
N TRP A 647 -14.88 -20.31 9.61
CA TRP A 647 -15.80 -21.41 9.95
C TRP A 647 -16.63 -21.92 8.73
N ALA A 648 -16.24 -21.61 7.49
CA ALA A 648 -16.87 -22.21 6.31
C ALA A 648 -16.76 -23.74 6.37
N GLY A 649 -17.82 -24.46 5.97
CA GLY A 649 -17.81 -25.93 5.94
C GLY A 649 -17.77 -26.62 7.32
N SER A 650 -17.65 -25.88 8.43
CA SER A 650 -18.14 -26.38 9.71
C SER A 650 -19.66 -26.32 9.61
N GLY A 651 -20.29 -27.31 8.97
CA GLY A 651 -21.70 -27.54 9.21
C GLY A 651 -21.87 -27.47 10.72
N ALA A 652 -22.82 -26.68 11.23
CA ALA A 652 -23.20 -26.77 12.63
C ALA A 652 -23.32 -28.27 12.89
N ALA A 653 -22.35 -28.84 13.61
CA ALA A 653 -22.23 -30.27 13.64
C ALA A 653 -23.54 -30.71 14.27
N LYS A 654 -24.39 -31.39 13.48
CA LYS A 654 -25.43 -32.20 14.10
C LYS A 654 -24.67 -33.07 15.09
N PRO A 655 -25.12 -33.15 16.36
CA PRO A 655 -24.39 -33.82 17.42
C PRO A 655 -24.14 -35.26 16.99
N GLY A 656 -22.96 -35.50 16.44
CA GLY A 656 -22.47 -36.78 16.02
C GLY A 656 -21.72 -37.32 17.21
N ALA A 657 -22.30 -38.37 17.80
CA ALA A 657 -21.78 -39.06 18.98
C ALA A 657 -20.32 -39.49 18.77
N HIS A 658 -19.37 -38.63 19.16
CA HIS A 658 -18.09 -39.11 19.64
C HIS A 658 -18.28 -39.44 21.10
N GLN A 659 -18.09 -40.73 21.37
CA GLN A 659 -18.15 -41.33 22.68
C GLN A 659 -17.41 -40.45 23.69
N HIS A 660 -18.07 -40.26 24.84
CA HIS A 660 -17.44 -39.89 26.10
C HIS A 660 -16.04 -40.52 26.17
N ARG A 661 -14.99 -39.72 25.93
CA ARG A 661 -13.78 -39.98 26.71
C ARG A 661 -14.20 -39.70 28.14
N ASN A 662 -14.35 -40.78 28.88
CA ASN A 662 -14.30 -40.77 30.32
C ASN A 662 -12.95 -40.18 30.75
N GLU A 663 -12.89 -38.85 30.85
CA GLU A 663 -11.88 -38.10 31.60
C GLU A 663 -12.67 -36.97 32.29
N THR A 664 -13.53 -37.22 33.27
CA THR A 664 -13.21 -37.24 34.72
C THR A 664 -12.16 -36.25 35.26
N ASP A 665 -11.51 -35.39 34.48
CA ASP A 665 -10.45 -34.49 35.01
C ASP A 665 -10.75 -32.99 34.96
N ALA A 666 -12.02 -32.61 34.81
CA ALA A 666 -12.51 -31.37 35.41
C ALA A 666 -13.64 -31.73 36.36
N THR A 667 -13.28 -32.08 37.60
CA THR A 667 -14.23 -32.36 38.66
C THR A 667 -14.94 -31.07 39.08
N ALA A 668 -15.95 -30.67 38.30
CA ALA A 668 -16.86 -29.59 38.64
C ALA A 668 -17.90 -30.12 39.64
N TRP A 669 -17.76 -29.79 40.93
CA TRP A 669 -18.79 -30.05 41.94
C TRP A 669 -19.32 -28.72 42.51
N VAL A 670 -20.59 -28.73 42.91
CA VAL A 670 -21.25 -27.57 43.50
C VAL A 670 -21.12 -27.64 45.02
N GLU A 671 -20.44 -26.66 45.60
CA GLU A 671 -20.42 -26.46 47.05
C GLU A 671 -21.67 -25.65 47.42
N LEU A 672 -22.58 -26.27 48.17
CA LEU A 672 -23.75 -25.62 48.75
C LEU A 672 -23.45 -25.23 50.19
N SER A 673 -23.58 -23.95 50.51
CA SER A 673 -23.50 -23.47 51.88
C SER A 673 -24.69 -22.56 52.19
N THR A 674 -25.28 -22.75 53.37
CA THR A 674 -26.21 -21.78 53.96
C THR A 674 -25.39 -20.90 54.90
N HIS A 675 -25.43 -19.58 54.70
CA HIS A 675 -24.76 -18.64 55.59
C HIS A 675 -25.79 -17.73 56.25
N GLN A 676 -25.77 -17.66 57.58
CA GLN A 676 -26.51 -16.66 58.36
C GLN A 676 -25.78 -15.32 58.27
N ALA A 677 -25.89 -14.66 57.12
CA ALA A 677 -25.42 -13.29 56.97
C ALA A 677 -26.60 -12.34 57.23
N LYS A 678 -26.75 -11.89 58.48
CA LYS A 678 -27.68 -10.82 58.90
C LYS A 678 -29.16 -11.09 58.56
N LYS A 679 -29.82 -11.87 59.43
CA LYS A 679 -31.27 -12.16 59.50
C LYS A 679 -31.94 -12.84 58.29
N ASP A 680 -31.30 -12.87 57.13
CA ASP A 680 -31.83 -13.50 55.94
C ASP A 680 -30.98 -14.75 55.58
N HIS A 681 -31.57 -15.93 55.59
CA HIS A 681 -30.88 -17.21 55.32
C HIS A 681 -30.48 -17.30 53.84
N ALA A 682 -29.27 -16.90 53.47
CA ALA A 682 -28.82 -16.97 52.09
C ALA A 682 -28.27 -18.35 51.72
N VAL A 683 -28.67 -18.86 50.56
CA VAL A 683 -28.11 -20.06 49.94
C VAL A 683 -27.07 -19.63 48.92
N PHE A 684 -25.87 -20.17 49.05
CA PHE A 684 -24.78 -19.98 48.11
C PHE A 684 -24.44 -21.31 47.44
N ALA A 685 -24.47 -21.31 46.12
CA ALA A 685 -23.97 -22.39 45.27
C ALA A 685 -22.74 -21.89 44.53
N ARG A 686 -21.62 -22.61 44.62
CA ARG A 686 -20.40 -22.29 43.88
C ARG A 686 -19.89 -23.51 43.13
N MET A 687 -19.58 -23.34 41.86
CA MET A 687 -18.90 -24.37 41.08
C MET A 687 -17.39 -24.31 41.35
N ARG A 688 -16.80 -25.41 41.81
CA ARG A 688 -15.35 -25.53 42.05
C ARG A 688 -14.70 -26.21 40.85
N HIS A 689 -13.61 -25.64 40.35
CA HIS A 689 -12.74 -26.25 39.33
C HIS A 689 -11.27 -26.09 39.75
N SER A 690 -10.43 -27.08 39.42
CA SER A 690 -8.97 -26.90 39.40
C SER A 690 -8.54 -26.40 38.03
N GLY A 691 -7.76 -25.30 37.97
CA GLY A 691 -7.17 -24.80 36.71
C GLY A 691 -8.11 -23.97 35.83
N PHE A 692 -8.85 -23.02 36.42
CA PHE A 692 -9.74 -22.13 35.67
C PHE A 692 -8.98 -21.38 34.56
N ASP A 693 -9.47 -21.50 33.33
CA ASP A 693 -8.95 -20.86 32.11
C ASP A 693 -10.03 -19.90 31.56
N GLU A 694 -9.60 -18.79 30.96
CA GLU A 694 -10.41 -17.63 30.55
C GLU A 694 -11.55 -17.96 29.56
N GLY A 695 -11.61 -19.19 29.05
CA GLY A 695 -12.65 -19.63 28.14
C GLY A 695 -13.54 -20.76 28.64
N ILE A 696 -13.60 -21.07 29.94
CA ILE A 696 -14.60 -22.02 30.46
C ILE A 696 -16.03 -21.55 30.16
N PRO A 697 -16.97 -22.43 29.74
CA PRO A 697 -18.35 -22.05 29.44
C PRO A 697 -19.11 -21.54 30.67
N TRP A 698 -20.08 -20.63 30.45
CA TRP A 698 -20.95 -20.12 31.50
C TRP A 698 -21.80 -21.24 32.15
N VAL A 699 -22.04 -21.09 33.45
CA VAL A 699 -22.99 -21.92 34.18
C VAL A 699 -24.35 -21.22 34.19
N LYS A 700 -25.35 -21.90 33.66
CA LYS A 700 -26.73 -21.46 33.75
C LYS A 700 -27.40 -22.09 34.96
N TRP A 701 -27.77 -21.28 35.95
CA TRP A 701 -28.43 -21.73 37.17
C TRP A 701 -29.95 -21.54 37.02
N HIS A 702 -30.69 -22.62 37.15
CA HIS A 702 -32.15 -22.62 37.16
C HIS A 702 -32.62 -22.85 38.60
N LEU A 703 -33.18 -21.83 39.22
CA LEU A 703 -33.81 -21.95 40.53
C LEU A 703 -35.32 -21.94 40.38
N VAL A 704 -35.95 -23.04 40.77
CA VAL A 704 -37.41 -23.20 40.82
C VAL A 704 -37.85 -23.39 42.26
N GLY A 705 -38.77 -22.57 42.74
CA GLY A 705 -39.30 -22.65 44.10
C GLY A 705 -40.62 -21.89 44.28
N PRO A 706 -41.15 -21.78 45.51
CA PRO A 706 -42.41 -21.10 45.77
C PRO A 706 -42.38 -19.65 45.27
N ASN A 707 -43.17 -19.35 44.23
CA ASN A 707 -43.27 -18.05 43.56
C ASN A 707 -41.96 -17.53 42.93
N ILE A 708 -41.00 -18.40 42.66
CA ILE A 708 -39.76 -18.07 41.94
C ILE A 708 -39.54 -19.08 40.82
N ASP A 709 -39.50 -18.58 39.60
CA ASP A 709 -38.89 -19.23 38.45
C ASP A 709 -37.82 -18.27 37.94
N ARG A 710 -36.58 -18.48 38.40
CA ARG A 710 -35.47 -17.57 38.12
C ARG A 710 -34.34 -18.32 37.46
N VAL A 711 -34.07 -17.94 36.23
CA VAL A 711 -32.87 -18.31 35.50
C VAL A 711 -31.82 -17.23 35.72
N VAL A 712 -30.64 -17.63 36.18
CA VAL A 712 -29.49 -16.73 36.33
C VAL A 712 -28.30 -17.35 35.61
N GLU A 713 -27.74 -16.62 34.66
CA GLU A 713 -26.48 -16.96 34.02
C GLU A 713 -25.35 -16.31 34.82
N ALA A 714 -24.45 -17.13 35.38
CA ALA A 714 -23.35 -16.66 36.22
C ALA A 714 -22.10 -17.52 35.99
N SER A 715 -20.92 -16.90 36.08
CA SER A 715 -19.66 -17.53 35.67
C SER A 715 -19.16 -18.59 36.65
N GLU A 716 -19.46 -18.44 37.95
CA GLU A 716 -18.89 -19.32 38.99
C GLU A 716 -19.81 -19.60 40.19
N SER A 717 -20.72 -18.69 40.52
CA SER A 717 -21.52 -18.80 41.75
C SER A 717 -22.90 -18.19 41.63
N PHE A 718 -23.86 -18.81 42.30
CA PHE A 718 -25.22 -18.34 42.46
C PHE A 718 -25.51 -18.10 43.94
N ALA A 719 -26.06 -16.93 44.25
CA ALA A 719 -26.51 -16.59 45.59
C ALA A 719 -27.98 -16.18 45.54
N PHE A 720 -28.79 -16.71 46.45
CA PHE A 720 -30.17 -16.25 46.62
C PHE A 720 -30.58 -16.21 48.08
N VAL A 721 -31.51 -15.30 48.37
CA VAL A 721 -32.18 -15.19 49.65
C VAL A 721 -33.64 -15.64 49.45
N PRO A 722 -34.07 -16.75 50.06
CA PRO A 722 -35.43 -17.24 49.98
C PRO A 722 -36.38 -16.25 50.66
N GLN A 723 -37.47 -15.91 49.97
CA GLN A 723 -38.51 -15.01 50.50
C GLN A 723 -39.64 -15.77 51.23
N LYS A 724 -39.67 -17.10 51.12
CA LYS A 724 -40.67 -18.00 51.75
C LYS A 724 -40.02 -19.32 52.14
N SER A 725 -40.57 -20.00 53.15
CA SER A 725 -40.21 -21.39 53.42
C SER A 725 -40.71 -22.31 52.31
N GLY A 726 -40.04 -23.45 52.10
CA GLY A 726 -40.43 -24.45 51.12
C GLY A 726 -39.27 -25.14 50.42
N THR A 727 -39.61 -25.92 49.40
CA THR A 727 -38.67 -26.71 48.61
C THR A 727 -38.25 -25.95 47.36
N TYR A 728 -36.94 -25.79 47.20
CA TYR A 728 -36.31 -25.19 46.03
C TYR A 728 -35.55 -26.25 45.25
N ARG A 729 -35.60 -26.21 43.93
CA ARG A 729 -34.76 -27.02 43.04
C ARG A 729 -33.77 -26.10 42.34
N LEU A 730 -32.49 -26.41 42.49
CA LEU A 730 -31.42 -25.75 41.79
C LEU A 730 -30.86 -26.71 40.73
N GLN A 731 -30.97 -26.35 39.46
CA GLN A 731 -30.35 -27.07 38.35
C GLN A 731 -29.22 -26.21 37.78
N TRP A 732 -28.17 -26.84 37.27
CA TRP A 732 -27.10 -26.10 36.59
C TRP A 732 -26.71 -26.75 35.28
N GLU A 733 -26.60 -25.91 34.25
CA GLU A 733 -26.21 -26.30 32.91
C GLU A 733 -24.86 -25.67 32.55
N VAL A 734 -23.99 -26.41 31.87
CA VAL A 734 -22.71 -25.92 31.33
C VAL A 734 -22.70 -26.20 29.85
N ALA A 735 -22.50 -25.15 29.03
CA ALA A 735 -22.53 -25.23 27.56
C ALA A 735 -23.82 -25.90 26.99
N GLY A 736 -24.95 -25.79 27.71
CA GLY A 736 -26.23 -26.39 27.33
C GLY A 736 -26.38 -27.87 27.70
N TYR A 737 -25.43 -28.46 28.43
CA TYR A 737 -25.62 -29.74 29.10
C TYR A 737 -26.09 -29.52 30.53
N LEU A 738 -27.18 -30.18 30.93
CA LEU A 738 -27.55 -30.28 32.35
C LEU A 738 -26.47 -31.09 33.07
N MET A 739 -25.69 -30.41 33.92
CA MET A 739 -24.57 -31.03 34.64
C MET A 739 -25.03 -31.63 35.98
N GLY A 740 -26.11 -31.11 36.55
CA GLY A 740 -26.68 -31.65 37.78
C GLY A 740 -27.88 -30.86 38.30
N GLN A 741 -28.50 -31.42 39.34
CA GLN A 741 -29.60 -30.81 40.06
C GLN A 741 -29.53 -31.15 41.54
N GLU A 742 -29.92 -30.21 42.39
CA GLU A 742 -30.00 -30.35 43.84
C GLU A 742 -31.34 -29.85 44.37
N THR A 743 -31.84 -30.51 45.42
CA THR A 743 -33.08 -30.11 46.10
C THR A 743 -32.76 -29.55 47.47
N ILE A 744 -33.21 -28.32 47.71
CA ILE A 744 -32.92 -27.57 48.94
C ILE A 744 -34.23 -27.36 49.69
N HIS A 745 -34.31 -27.88 50.90
CA HIS A 745 -35.45 -27.67 51.80
C HIS A 745 -35.11 -26.54 52.78
N LEU A 746 -35.84 -25.44 52.71
CA LEU A 746 -35.65 -24.28 53.58
C LEU A 746 -36.83 -24.20 54.57
N PRO A 747 -36.56 -24.30 55.89
CA PRO A 747 -37.59 -24.35 56.92
C PRO A 747 -38.36 -23.04 57.09
#